data_AF-A0A410TRC3-F1
#
_entry.id   AF-A0A410TRC3-F1
#
_cell.length_a   1.000
_cell.length_b   1.000
_cell.length_c   1.000
_cell.angle_alpha   90.00
_cell.angle_beta   90.00
_cell.angle_gamma   90.00
#
_symmetry.space_group_name_H-M   'P 1'
#
loop_
_entity.id
_entity.type
_entity.pdbx_description
1 polymer ?
#
loop_
_entity_poly.entity_id
_entity_poly.type
_entity_poly.pdbx_seq_one_letter_code
_entity_poly.pdbx_strand_id
1 'polypeptide(L)'
;MTDLLSLSTLRTQFRTERGAVKAVDGIDLTVPEGETIGLVGESGSGKSVTALSAMDLVDEPGEVVGGRVTLADAALAASLLDEFDDAYVPYPSELIDAVAAVASDLRAGRRVADTPTELRGIAADLAGEADPADLAGDLRTTADRLANRTDPTDAGEDLAAALADAADGFVYVDAAARGRIRDGVDPSDVDVDEGIVDVTAAPEAAVRRVRGGAMGMIFQDPMTSLNPAITIGEQIAESLRLHRYGGRKTDSWLNGIREILPKAGGRDGDTEVMDEVVRMLQAVGIPEAKQRVNDYPHEFSGGMRQRVLVAIALACRPSLLIADEPTTALDVTIQAQILDLIDDLQTEFGMSVLLITHDLGVIAETCDRVAVMYAGEIVEEGPVEEIFANPSHPYTYTLLESIPTEDKDRLTPIGGNVPDLIDMPDGCHFAPRCPWAEDRCREGEIPFLQHGPADVEHRSKCVHDEFDRSVYGGDGVAAETGSDVGDPLVEVREMRKYYQQESGTLDRVFGTRDPSVKAVDGIDLDVRERETLGLVGESGCGKSTAGRAILHLDPPTDGTVVFAGEELGSLSKSELRKRRKDMQMVFQDPMSSLDPRMTAGQTIMEPLKIHDLAEGRRRERVFELMEAVGLEPGQFGRYPHELSGGQRQRVGIARALAVDPDFIVADEPVSALDVSVQAQIINLLEDLQEEFGLTFLFIAHDLSVVRHISDRVAVMYLGEIVEVAETDTLFESPKHPYTRALLSAIPEPDPLADTGDRTILRGDVPSPIDPPSGCRFRTRCPSVIPPADLDVDQERYREVMFYRQRLESDDIDLDAIESEVRIEDESATSAVADGGEHRILFEYFFDGPLSGEARAAVAESFEHLKNDRRGKAEAVLRDAFESVCERRNPTLDGSDHPAACHLHDD
;
A
#
# COMPACT_ATOMS: atom_id res chain seq x y z
N MET A 1 4.96 -9.91 26.79
CA MET A 1 5.37 -9.09 25.63
C MET A 1 5.18 -7.66 26.06
N THR A 2 6.15 -6.81 25.75
CA THR A 2 6.09 -5.39 26.10
C THR A 2 5.47 -4.66 24.93
N ASP A 3 4.49 -3.79 25.19
CA ASP A 3 3.89 -2.96 24.15
C ASP A 3 4.92 -1.91 23.73
N LEU A 4 5.39 -1.98 22.48
CA LEU A 4 6.34 -1.03 21.93
C LEU A 4 5.68 0.33 21.72
N LEU A 5 4.51 0.34 21.06
CA LEU A 5 3.68 1.53 20.89
C LEU A 5 2.35 1.31 21.61
N SER A 6 1.87 2.32 22.33
CA SER A 6 0.51 2.35 22.87
C SER A 6 -0.16 3.69 22.55
N LEU A 7 -1.33 3.60 21.95
CA LEU A 7 -2.27 4.69 21.76
C LEU A 7 -3.38 4.50 22.79
N SER A 8 -3.57 5.49 23.67
CA SER A 8 -4.55 5.42 24.76
C SER A 8 -5.58 6.53 24.63
N THR A 9 -6.84 6.16 24.38
CA THR A 9 -7.99 7.06 24.19
C THR A 9 -7.73 8.20 23.19
N LEU A 10 -6.94 7.92 22.15
CA LEU A 10 -6.45 8.94 21.20
C LEU A 10 -7.61 9.59 20.44
N ARG A 11 -7.62 10.92 20.40
CA ARG A 11 -8.66 11.73 19.74
C ARG A 11 -8.03 12.79 18.85
N THR A 12 -8.38 12.77 17.57
CA THR A 12 -7.89 13.72 16.57
C THR A 12 -9.06 14.34 15.82
N GLN A 13 -9.12 15.67 15.80
CA GLN A 13 -10.22 16.41 15.22
C GLN A 13 -9.75 17.47 14.22
N PHE A 14 -10.51 17.67 13.15
CA PHE A 14 -10.29 18.74 12.17
C PHE A 14 -11.37 19.79 12.31
N ARG A 15 -10.98 21.04 12.54
CA ARG A 15 -11.93 22.16 12.68
C ARG A 15 -12.43 22.62 11.31
N THR A 16 -13.74 22.55 11.07
CA THR A 16 -14.38 23.04 9.84
C THR A 16 -15.44 24.10 10.16
N GLU A 17 -15.92 24.83 9.13
CA GLU A 17 -17.03 25.79 9.30
C GLU A 17 -18.34 25.13 9.76
N ARG A 18 -18.52 23.83 9.49
CA ARG A 18 -19.73 23.06 9.85
C ARG A 18 -19.66 22.42 11.24
N GLY A 19 -18.46 22.28 11.80
CA GLY A 19 -18.22 21.58 13.07
C GLY A 19 -16.85 20.91 13.08
N ALA A 20 -16.51 20.25 14.19
CA ALA A 20 -15.29 19.46 14.31
C ALA A 20 -15.52 18.08 13.69
N VAL A 21 -14.74 17.72 12.67
CA VAL A 21 -14.71 16.37 12.11
C VAL A 21 -13.91 15.50 13.05
N LYS A 22 -14.53 14.46 13.63
CA LYS A 22 -13.86 13.51 14.53
C LYS A 22 -13.23 12.39 13.70
N ALA A 23 -11.98 12.59 13.29
CA ALA A 23 -11.28 11.64 12.44
C ALA A 23 -10.79 10.40 13.23
N VAL A 24 -10.44 10.60 14.49
CA VAL A 24 -10.12 9.55 15.47
C VAL A 24 -10.84 9.91 16.76
N ASP A 25 -11.64 9.01 17.32
CA ASP A 25 -12.54 9.31 18.44
C ASP A 25 -12.39 8.32 19.60
N GLY A 26 -11.25 8.37 20.29
CA GLY A 26 -11.01 7.60 21.52
C GLY A 26 -10.56 6.18 21.23
N ILE A 27 -9.58 6.01 20.34
CA ILE A 27 -9.04 4.68 20.03
C ILE A 27 -8.01 4.25 21.07
N ASP A 28 -8.00 2.95 21.35
CA ASP A 28 -6.96 2.26 22.09
C ASP A 28 -6.34 1.23 21.14
N LEU A 29 -5.01 1.28 20.96
CA LEU A 29 -4.27 0.39 20.06
C LEU A 29 -2.87 0.17 20.60
N THR A 30 -2.44 -1.09 20.67
CA THR A 30 -1.07 -1.45 21.05
C THR A 30 -0.37 -2.16 19.91
N VAL A 31 0.94 -1.92 19.77
CA VAL A 31 1.82 -2.66 18.87
C VAL A 31 2.88 -3.34 19.74
N PRO A 32 2.81 -4.67 19.93
CA PRO A 32 3.83 -5.41 20.67
C PRO A 32 5.18 -5.42 19.95
N GLU A 33 6.25 -5.53 20.73
CA GLU A 33 7.61 -5.66 20.19
C GLU A 33 7.75 -6.93 19.32
N GLY A 34 8.17 -6.73 18.07
CA GLY A 34 8.44 -7.81 17.11
C GLY A 34 7.20 -8.40 16.42
N GLU A 35 6.01 -7.83 16.63
CA GLU A 35 4.78 -8.24 15.95
C GLU A 35 4.42 -7.29 14.81
N THR A 36 3.68 -7.81 13.83
CA THR A 36 3.06 -7.03 12.74
C THR A 36 1.56 -6.91 13.00
N ILE A 37 1.09 -5.67 13.16
CA ILE A 37 -0.31 -5.34 13.41
C ILE A 37 -0.91 -4.68 12.17
N GLY A 38 -2.00 -5.25 11.67
CA GLY A 38 -2.81 -4.69 10.61
C GLY A 38 -3.84 -3.69 11.12
N LEU A 39 -3.97 -2.52 10.50
CA LEU A 39 -5.08 -1.59 10.72
C LEU A 39 -5.87 -1.43 9.42
N VAL A 40 -7.12 -1.90 9.42
CA VAL A 40 -7.97 -2.03 8.22
C VAL A 40 -9.35 -1.41 8.39
N GLY A 41 -9.99 -1.02 7.28
CA GLY A 41 -11.34 -0.43 7.28
C GLY A 41 -11.65 0.37 6.02
N GLU A 42 -12.92 0.75 5.81
CA GLU A 42 -13.39 1.57 4.68
C GLU A 42 -12.60 2.89 4.55
N SER A 43 -12.59 3.45 3.33
CA SER A 43 -11.93 4.73 3.08
C SER A 43 -12.53 5.84 3.94
N GLY A 44 -11.68 6.66 4.57
CA GLY A 44 -12.12 7.72 5.49
C GLY A 44 -12.50 7.26 6.90
N SER A 45 -12.24 5.99 7.27
CA SER A 45 -12.44 5.48 8.64
C SER A 45 -11.52 6.09 9.69
N GLY A 46 -10.39 6.70 9.30
CA GLY A 46 -9.43 7.36 10.21
C GLY A 46 -8.04 6.74 10.25
N LYS A 47 -7.77 5.64 9.51
CA LYS A 47 -6.52 4.86 9.59
C LYS A 47 -5.23 5.69 9.44
N SER A 48 -5.10 6.43 8.32
CA SER A 48 -3.92 7.28 8.08
C SER A 48 -3.83 8.42 9.09
N VAL A 49 -4.96 8.95 9.56
CA VAL A 49 -4.97 9.98 10.62
C VAL A 49 -4.49 9.39 11.95
N THR A 50 -4.81 8.13 12.25
CA THR A 50 -4.26 7.41 13.41
C THR A 50 -2.73 7.33 13.35
N ALA A 51 -2.16 6.92 12.21
CA ALA A 51 -0.70 6.90 12.02
C ALA A 51 -0.07 8.29 12.15
N LEU A 52 -0.64 9.30 11.48
CA LEU A 52 -0.15 10.67 11.58
C LEU A 52 -0.25 11.20 13.02
N SER A 53 -1.29 10.84 13.76
CA SER A 53 -1.47 11.24 15.16
C SER A 53 -0.45 10.54 16.07
N ALA A 54 -0.17 9.25 15.84
CA ALA A 54 0.86 8.51 16.56
C ALA A 54 2.26 9.12 16.35
N MET A 55 2.51 9.65 15.15
CA MET A 55 3.73 10.37 14.83
C MET A 55 3.68 11.85 15.21
N ASP A 56 2.57 12.42 15.67
CA ASP A 56 2.35 13.87 15.86
C ASP A 56 2.57 14.71 14.56
N LEU A 57 2.28 14.13 13.40
CA LEU A 57 2.37 14.73 12.06
C LEU A 57 1.03 15.29 11.54
N VAL A 58 0.05 15.52 12.41
CA VAL A 58 -1.26 16.05 12.01
C VAL A 58 -1.13 17.55 11.73
N ASP A 59 -1.27 17.94 10.46
CA ASP A 59 -1.22 19.34 10.03
C ASP A 59 -2.52 20.11 10.32
N GLU A 60 -2.41 21.44 10.49
CA GLU A 60 -3.57 22.34 10.58
C GLU A 60 -4.51 22.16 9.35
N PRO A 61 -5.84 22.11 9.54
CA PRO A 61 -6.60 22.46 10.75
C PRO A 61 -6.87 21.28 11.71
N GLY A 62 -6.13 20.18 11.59
CA GLY A 62 -6.19 19.04 12.49
C GLY A 62 -5.44 19.27 13.80
N GLU A 63 -5.91 18.66 14.88
CA GLU A 63 -5.23 18.66 16.19
C GLU A 63 -5.55 17.36 16.95
N VAL A 64 -4.56 16.84 17.67
CA VAL A 64 -4.78 15.82 18.71
C VAL A 64 -5.38 16.54 19.91
N VAL A 65 -6.65 16.28 20.20
CA VAL A 65 -7.43 16.99 21.25
C VAL A 65 -7.47 16.24 22.58
N GLY A 66 -7.01 15.00 22.60
CA GLY A 66 -6.97 14.17 23.79
C GLY A 66 -6.39 12.78 23.54
N GLY A 67 -6.16 12.07 24.64
CA GLY A 67 -5.45 10.80 24.65
C GLY A 67 -3.93 10.98 24.68
N ARG A 68 -3.22 9.86 24.62
CA ARG A 68 -1.76 9.79 24.75
C ARG A 68 -1.18 8.81 23.74
N VAL A 69 0.04 9.10 23.31
CA VAL A 69 0.87 8.19 22.50
C VAL A 69 2.17 7.93 23.24
N THR A 70 2.45 6.67 23.55
CA THR A 70 3.69 6.29 24.24
C THR A 70 4.50 5.28 23.45
N LEU A 71 5.83 5.44 23.45
CA LEU A 71 6.80 4.55 22.84
C LEU A 71 7.74 3.98 23.92
N ALA A 72 7.82 2.66 24.04
CA ALA A 72 8.75 1.99 24.94
C ALA A 72 10.14 1.86 24.28
N ASP A 73 11.12 2.60 24.77
CA ASP A 73 12.51 2.51 24.31
C ASP A 73 13.44 3.00 25.44
N ALA A 74 14.11 2.04 26.09
CA ALA A 74 15.01 2.34 27.21
C ALA A 74 16.21 3.19 26.80
N ALA A 75 16.76 2.97 25.60
CA ALA A 75 17.94 3.70 25.11
C ALA A 75 17.57 5.14 24.74
N LEU A 76 16.43 5.34 24.09
CA LEU A 76 15.89 6.65 23.79
C LEU A 76 15.52 7.40 25.07
N ALA A 77 14.84 6.75 26.02
CA ALA A 77 14.49 7.34 27.31
C ALA A 77 15.74 7.84 28.05
N ALA A 78 16.78 7.01 28.17
CA ALA A 78 18.04 7.40 28.79
C ALA A 78 18.71 8.59 28.06
N SER A 79 18.73 8.56 26.72
CA SER A 79 19.27 9.66 25.92
C SER A 79 18.51 10.98 26.11
N LEU A 80 17.18 10.92 26.26
CA LEU A 80 16.34 12.11 26.45
C LEU A 80 16.50 12.68 27.86
N LEU A 81 16.70 11.83 28.88
CA LEU A 81 17.00 12.27 30.24
C LEU A 81 18.35 13.00 30.35
N ASP A 82 19.34 12.63 29.54
CA ASP A 82 20.64 13.32 29.48
C ASP A 82 20.55 14.68 28.75
N GLU A 83 19.63 14.80 27.77
CA GLU A 83 19.50 16.02 26.95
C GLU A 83 18.55 17.07 27.55
N PHE A 84 17.51 16.63 28.28
CA PHE A 84 16.43 17.49 28.76
C PHE A 84 16.29 17.41 30.29
N ASP A 85 16.66 18.48 30.98
CA ASP A 85 16.66 18.57 32.46
C ASP A 85 15.28 18.25 33.10
N ASP A 86 14.17 18.60 32.42
CA ASP A 86 12.80 18.45 32.92
C ASP A 86 12.04 17.28 32.22
N ALA A 87 12.74 16.31 31.63
CA ALA A 87 12.09 15.21 30.91
C ALA A 87 11.44 14.15 31.82
N TYR A 88 11.95 13.95 33.03
CA TYR A 88 11.56 12.86 33.90
C TYR A 88 10.17 13.04 34.53
N VAL A 89 9.30 12.05 34.38
CA VAL A 89 8.00 11.97 35.07
C VAL A 89 8.14 11.17 36.37
N PRO A 90 7.79 11.74 37.54
CA PRO A 90 8.04 11.11 38.84
C PRO A 90 7.10 9.96 39.21
N TYR A 91 6.04 9.76 38.43
CA TYR A 91 5.00 8.75 38.67
C TYR A 91 5.07 7.64 37.61
N PRO A 92 4.62 6.41 37.92
CA PRO A 92 4.45 5.37 36.90
C PRO A 92 3.44 5.77 35.82
N SER A 93 3.69 5.40 34.56
CA SER A 93 2.78 5.65 33.44
C SER A 93 1.38 5.09 33.69
N GLU A 94 1.30 3.82 34.12
CA GLU A 94 0.05 3.11 34.43
C GLU A 94 -0.86 3.88 35.41
N LEU A 95 -0.25 4.54 36.41
CA LEU A 95 -0.97 5.35 37.37
C LEU A 95 -1.55 6.60 36.70
N ILE A 96 -0.74 7.28 35.88
CA ILE A 96 -1.17 8.48 35.17
C ILE A 96 -2.28 8.13 34.17
N ASP A 97 -2.17 7.01 33.44
CA ASP A 97 -3.19 6.52 32.51
C ASP A 97 -4.50 6.20 33.24
N ALA A 98 -4.43 5.47 34.36
CA ALA A 98 -5.61 5.13 35.17
C ALA A 98 -6.34 6.38 35.67
N VAL A 99 -5.60 7.37 36.18
CA VAL A 99 -6.21 8.61 36.69
C VAL A 99 -6.70 9.49 35.52
N ALA A 100 -6.03 9.50 34.38
CA ALA A 100 -6.44 10.22 33.18
C ALA A 100 -7.76 9.67 32.61
N ALA A 101 -7.93 8.35 32.58
CA ALA A 101 -9.18 7.71 32.21
C ALA A 101 -10.34 8.18 33.11
N VAL A 102 -10.14 8.18 34.44
CA VAL A 102 -11.14 8.66 35.39
C VAL A 102 -11.44 10.16 35.18
N ALA A 103 -10.43 10.98 34.95
CA ALA A 103 -10.62 12.41 34.69
C ALA A 103 -11.41 12.67 33.41
N SER A 104 -11.12 11.91 32.35
CA SER A 104 -11.84 11.95 31.06
C SER A 104 -13.32 11.60 31.24
N ASP A 105 -13.61 10.51 31.98
CA ASP A 105 -14.99 10.11 32.30
C ASP A 105 -15.77 11.20 33.04
N LEU A 106 -15.14 11.78 34.06
CA LEU A 106 -15.76 12.85 34.85
C LEU A 106 -16.04 14.10 34.01
N ARG A 107 -15.10 14.50 33.13
CA ARG A 107 -15.28 15.62 32.18
C ARG A 107 -16.42 15.37 31.20
N ALA A 108 -16.61 14.13 30.77
CA ALA A 108 -17.76 13.71 29.96
C ALA A 108 -19.09 13.69 30.74
N GLY A 109 -19.09 14.06 32.03
CA GLY A 109 -20.28 14.07 32.88
C GLY A 109 -20.69 12.69 33.36
N ARG A 110 -19.86 11.66 33.14
CA ARG A 110 -20.11 10.30 33.60
C ARG A 110 -19.85 10.21 35.09
N ARG A 111 -20.67 9.44 35.81
CA ARG A 111 -20.54 9.22 37.25
C ARG A 111 -20.71 7.74 37.54
N VAL A 112 -19.62 7.04 37.82
CA VAL A 112 -19.70 5.66 38.33
C VAL A 112 -19.96 5.74 39.83
N ALA A 113 -20.82 4.87 40.35
CA ALA A 113 -21.16 4.85 41.78
C ALA A 113 -19.91 4.65 42.67
N ASP A 114 -18.89 3.99 42.11
CA ASP A 114 -17.68 3.56 42.81
C ASP A 114 -16.47 4.49 42.60
N THR A 115 -16.53 5.49 41.70
CA THR A 115 -15.41 6.42 41.42
C THR A 115 -14.81 7.05 42.68
N PRO A 116 -15.59 7.52 43.69
CA PRO A 116 -15.02 8.05 44.94
C PRO A 116 -14.27 7.00 45.78
N THR A 117 -14.60 5.72 45.64
CA THR A 117 -13.91 4.62 46.32
C THR A 117 -12.62 4.28 45.59
N GLU A 118 -12.67 4.22 44.26
CA GLU A 118 -11.53 3.98 43.38
C GLU A 118 -10.44 5.04 43.54
N LEU A 119 -10.79 6.33 43.44
CA LEU A 119 -9.86 7.44 43.66
C LEU A 119 -9.19 7.39 45.05
N ARG A 120 -9.92 6.95 46.08
CA ARG A 120 -9.35 6.76 47.43
C ARG A 120 -8.43 5.55 47.53
N GLY A 121 -8.70 4.50 46.77
CA GLY A 121 -7.83 3.34 46.63
C GLY A 121 -6.49 3.74 46.02
N ILE A 122 -6.54 4.38 44.85
CA ILE A 122 -5.36 4.90 44.15
C ILE A 122 -4.55 5.84 45.06
N ALA A 123 -5.21 6.78 45.73
CA ALA A 123 -4.55 7.69 46.67
C ALA A 123 -3.96 7.01 47.92
N ALA A 124 -4.44 5.83 48.30
CA ALA A 124 -3.89 5.06 49.40
C ALA A 124 -2.62 4.31 48.98
N ASP A 125 -2.61 3.79 47.75
CA ASP A 125 -1.45 3.10 47.17
C ASP A 125 -0.28 4.08 46.96
N LEU A 126 -0.58 5.29 46.48
CA LEU A 126 0.38 6.41 46.35
C LEU A 126 0.99 6.88 47.69
N ALA A 127 0.31 6.67 48.82
CA ALA A 127 0.78 7.18 50.12
C ALA A 127 2.08 6.52 50.61
N GLY A 128 2.52 5.44 49.96
CA GLY A 128 3.81 4.77 50.19
C GLY A 128 4.95 5.22 49.27
N GLU A 129 4.70 6.11 48.32
CA GLU A 129 5.65 6.56 47.29
C GLU A 129 6.06 8.02 47.47
N ALA A 130 7.03 8.50 46.68
CA ALA A 130 7.36 9.92 46.61
C ALA A 130 6.25 10.62 45.81
N ASP A 131 5.58 11.60 46.42
CA ASP A 131 4.45 12.32 45.82
C ASP A 131 4.76 13.82 45.69
N PRO A 132 5.67 14.22 44.77
CA PRO A 132 6.15 15.59 44.66
C PRO A 132 5.06 16.61 44.26
N ALA A 133 4.03 16.17 43.53
CA ALA A 133 2.91 17.00 43.09
C ALA A 133 1.68 16.93 44.02
N ASP A 134 1.75 16.24 45.17
CA ASP A 134 0.60 16.02 46.08
C ASP A 134 -0.62 15.38 45.38
N LEU A 135 -0.39 14.53 44.38
CA LEU A 135 -1.43 13.87 43.58
C LEU A 135 -2.35 13.03 44.48
N ALA A 136 -1.82 12.39 45.53
CA ALA A 136 -2.64 11.65 46.49
C ALA A 136 -3.59 12.58 47.27
N GLY A 137 -3.19 13.83 47.53
CA GLY A 137 -4.04 14.87 48.10
C GLY A 137 -5.18 15.27 47.17
N ASP A 138 -4.87 15.48 45.89
CA ASP A 138 -5.84 15.88 44.86
C ASP A 138 -6.86 14.78 44.56
N LEU A 139 -6.42 13.52 44.48
CA LEU A 139 -7.31 12.36 44.33
C LEU A 139 -8.31 12.26 45.48
N ARG A 140 -7.87 12.44 46.74
CA ARG A 140 -8.75 12.42 47.92
C ARG A 140 -9.73 13.58 47.90
N THR A 141 -9.26 14.77 47.55
CA THR A 141 -10.09 15.98 47.45
C THR A 141 -11.19 15.80 46.40
N THR A 142 -10.83 15.27 45.23
CA THR A 142 -11.77 14.96 44.15
C THR A 142 -12.79 13.91 44.57
N ALA A 143 -12.35 12.83 45.21
CA ALA A 143 -13.23 11.78 45.75
C ALA A 143 -14.25 12.33 46.76
N ASP A 144 -13.81 13.21 47.67
CA ASP A 144 -14.68 13.83 48.67
C ASP A 144 -15.68 14.82 48.04
N ARG A 145 -15.28 15.56 47.01
CA ARG A 145 -16.19 16.44 46.24
C ARG A 145 -17.25 15.64 45.49
N LEU A 146 -16.86 14.53 44.86
CA LEU A 146 -17.79 13.64 44.19
C LEU A 146 -18.76 12.98 45.17
N ALA A 147 -18.28 12.55 46.33
CA ALA A 147 -19.12 11.99 47.40
C ALA A 147 -20.13 13.01 47.97
N ASN A 148 -19.77 14.30 47.97
CA ASN A 148 -20.63 15.40 48.40
C ASN A 148 -21.54 15.98 47.30
N ARG A 149 -21.72 15.24 46.18
CA ARG A 149 -22.61 15.61 45.06
C ARG A 149 -22.21 16.87 44.28
N THR A 150 -20.92 17.17 44.18
CA THR A 150 -20.41 18.19 43.24
C THR A 150 -20.68 17.77 41.79
N ASP A 151 -20.71 18.73 40.86
CA ASP A 151 -20.76 18.48 39.42
C ASP A 151 -19.56 17.60 39.01
N PRO A 152 -19.79 16.41 38.39
CA PRO A 152 -18.72 15.56 37.90
C PRO A 152 -17.77 16.27 36.93
N THR A 153 -18.29 17.18 36.09
CA THR A 153 -17.47 17.86 35.10
C THR A 153 -16.42 18.76 35.74
N ASP A 154 -16.82 19.60 36.71
CA ASP A 154 -15.88 20.44 37.48
C ASP A 154 -14.82 19.59 38.19
N ALA A 155 -15.21 18.46 38.78
CA ALA A 155 -14.29 17.54 39.45
C ALA A 155 -13.31 16.88 38.48
N GLY A 156 -13.74 16.58 37.25
CA GLY A 156 -12.89 16.08 36.18
C GLY A 156 -11.93 17.13 35.62
N GLU A 157 -12.35 18.40 35.53
CA GLU A 157 -11.47 19.51 35.18
C GLU A 157 -10.34 19.69 36.20
N ASP A 158 -10.69 19.70 37.49
CA ASP A 158 -9.73 19.81 38.59
C ASP A 158 -8.75 18.63 38.61
N LEU A 159 -9.25 17.39 38.46
CA LEU A 159 -8.41 16.20 38.47
C LEU A 159 -7.41 16.17 37.31
N ALA A 160 -7.83 16.60 36.13
CA ALA A 160 -6.91 16.66 35.00
C ALA A 160 -5.96 17.86 35.04
N ALA A 161 -6.28 18.93 35.78
CA ALA A 161 -5.30 19.96 36.10
C ALA A 161 -4.22 19.42 37.07
N ALA A 162 -4.61 18.64 38.07
CA ALA A 162 -3.67 17.95 38.96
C ALA A 162 -2.79 16.96 38.19
N LEU A 163 -3.35 16.23 37.23
CA LEU A 163 -2.57 15.34 36.36
C LEU A 163 -1.55 16.07 35.50
N ALA A 164 -1.89 17.26 34.98
CA ALA A 164 -0.97 18.03 34.17
C ALA A 164 0.28 18.47 34.97
N ASP A 165 0.13 18.74 36.27
CA ASP A 165 1.25 19.03 37.17
C ASP A 165 2.02 17.76 37.55
N ALA A 166 1.31 16.66 37.80
CA ALA A 166 1.93 15.37 38.14
C ALA A 166 2.69 14.73 36.98
N ALA A 167 2.25 14.97 35.74
CA ALA A 167 2.86 14.48 34.51
C ALA A 167 3.70 15.57 33.81
N ASP A 168 4.22 16.56 34.56
CA ASP A 168 5.16 17.57 34.02
C ASP A 168 6.49 16.89 33.67
N GLY A 169 6.62 16.54 32.38
CA GLY A 169 7.68 15.70 31.82
C GLY A 169 7.13 14.81 30.69
N PHE A 170 7.98 13.96 30.12
CA PHE A 170 7.59 13.08 29.02
C PHE A 170 8.34 11.73 28.99
N VAL A 171 9.22 11.45 29.96
CA VAL A 171 9.96 10.20 30.07
C VAL A 171 9.62 9.50 31.38
N TYR A 172 9.11 8.27 31.27
CA TYR A 172 8.87 7.36 32.38
C TYR A 172 9.98 6.32 32.42
N VAL A 173 10.40 5.92 33.62
CA VAL A 173 11.46 4.93 33.83
C VAL A 173 11.00 3.84 34.78
N ASP A 174 11.69 2.71 34.74
CA ASP A 174 11.45 1.56 35.62
C ASP A 174 11.55 1.91 37.11
N ALA A 175 10.98 1.01 37.94
CA ALA A 175 10.90 1.21 39.38
C ALA A 175 12.29 1.29 40.07
N ALA A 176 13.32 0.65 39.52
CA ALA A 176 14.66 0.67 40.08
C ALA A 176 15.35 2.02 39.81
N ALA A 177 15.29 2.51 38.56
CA ALA A 177 15.75 3.84 38.17
C ALA A 177 15.04 4.93 38.97
N ARG A 178 13.70 4.89 39.04
CA ARG A 178 12.88 5.79 39.87
C ARG A 178 13.29 5.77 41.34
N GLY A 179 13.56 4.59 41.89
CA GLY A 179 14.03 4.42 43.27
C GLY A 179 15.37 5.12 43.54
N ARG A 180 16.30 5.08 42.57
CA ARG A 180 17.59 5.77 42.66
C ARG A 180 17.46 7.28 42.53
N ILE A 181 16.62 7.77 41.61
CA ILE A 181 16.31 9.20 41.49
C ILE A 181 15.75 9.73 42.80
N ARG A 182 14.81 8.98 43.41
CA ARG A 182 14.26 9.30 44.74
C ARG A 182 15.33 9.38 45.84
N ASP A 183 16.36 8.55 45.76
CA ASP A 183 17.49 8.55 46.70
C ASP A 183 18.51 9.69 46.43
N GLY A 184 18.22 10.57 45.45
CA GLY A 184 18.95 11.79 45.15
C GLY A 184 19.98 11.67 44.03
N VAL A 185 19.90 10.61 43.21
CA VAL A 185 20.69 10.49 41.97
C VAL A 185 20.03 11.36 40.88
N ASP A 186 20.85 12.01 40.06
CA ASP A 186 20.37 12.79 38.93
C ASP A 186 19.72 11.87 37.87
N PRO A 187 18.56 12.21 37.28
CA PRO A 187 17.94 11.42 36.22
C PRO A 187 18.84 11.15 35.00
N SER A 188 19.81 12.03 34.71
CA SER A 188 20.81 11.81 33.64
C SER A 188 21.85 10.72 33.97
N ASP A 189 22.02 10.40 35.25
CA ASP A 189 23.04 9.47 35.77
C ASP A 189 22.46 8.09 36.15
N VAL A 190 21.19 7.81 35.83
CA VAL A 190 20.58 6.49 36.09
C VAL A 190 20.64 5.58 34.88
N ASP A 191 20.94 4.31 35.15
CA ASP A 191 20.75 3.25 34.17
C ASP A 191 19.25 2.97 34.06
N VAL A 192 18.72 3.01 32.84
CA VAL A 192 17.31 2.74 32.52
C VAL A 192 17.22 1.33 31.95
N ASP A 193 16.59 0.41 32.66
CA ASP A 193 16.37 -0.96 32.19
C ASP A 193 15.11 -1.02 31.30
N GLU A 194 14.05 -0.30 31.69
CA GLU A 194 12.83 -0.11 30.91
C GLU A 194 12.44 1.39 30.93
N GLY A 195 12.12 1.96 29.77
CA GLY A 195 11.79 3.38 29.63
C GLY A 195 10.70 3.62 28.60
N ILE A 196 9.80 4.57 28.88
CA ILE A 196 8.67 4.94 28.03
C ILE A 196 8.71 6.44 27.74
N VAL A 197 8.56 6.82 26.49
CA VAL A 197 8.50 8.21 26.02
C VAL A 197 7.07 8.55 25.63
N ASP A 198 6.48 9.57 26.25
CA ASP A 198 5.19 10.14 25.84
C ASP A 198 5.42 11.13 24.70
N VAL A 199 5.08 10.70 23.49
CA VAL A 199 5.26 11.46 22.24
C VAL A 199 4.34 12.68 22.21
N THR A 200 3.15 12.58 22.81
CA THR A 200 2.17 13.69 22.86
C THR A 200 2.56 14.80 23.83
N ALA A 201 3.28 14.48 24.90
CA ALA A 201 3.79 15.45 25.87
C ALA A 201 5.20 15.98 25.52
N ALA A 202 5.95 15.23 24.71
CA ALA A 202 7.32 15.58 24.36
C ALA A 202 7.41 16.90 23.56
N PRO A 203 8.42 17.75 23.83
CA PRO A 203 8.66 18.93 23.00
C PRO A 203 9.09 18.51 21.59
N GLU A 204 8.79 19.34 20.59
CA GLU A 204 9.13 19.09 19.17
C GLU A 204 10.59 18.67 18.93
N ALA A 205 11.54 19.16 19.74
CA ALA A 205 12.95 18.74 19.65
C ALA A 205 13.16 17.26 20.03
N ALA A 206 12.45 16.76 21.05
CA ALA A 206 12.45 15.37 21.45
C ALA A 206 11.61 14.51 20.49
N VAL A 207 10.45 14.99 20.02
CA VAL A 207 9.63 14.27 19.03
C VAL A 207 10.41 14.04 17.72
N ARG A 208 11.26 14.99 17.32
CA ARG A 208 12.21 14.77 16.20
C ARG A 208 13.21 13.65 16.44
N ARG A 209 13.56 13.30 17.68
CA ARG A 209 14.41 12.12 17.96
C ARG A 209 13.64 10.83 17.76
N VAL A 210 12.34 10.86 18.05
CA VAL A 210 11.42 9.75 17.86
C VAL A 210 11.18 9.53 16.36
N ARG A 211 10.71 10.56 15.64
CA ARG A 211 10.46 10.53 14.19
C ARG A 211 11.74 10.32 13.39
N GLY A 212 11.76 9.35 12.50
CA GLY A 212 12.92 9.06 11.65
C GLY A 212 14.12 8.47 12.39
N GLY A 213 14.03 8.31 13.71
CA GLY A 213 15.00 7.62 14.56
C GLY A 213 14.43 6.29 15.06
N ALA A 214 13.63 6.35 16.12
CA ALA A 214 12.99 5.18 16.72
C ALA A 214 11.71 4.73 15.98
N MET A 215 11.00 5.66 15.34
CA MET A 215 9.82 5.36 14.50
C MET A 215 10.07 5.79 13.05
N GLY A 216 9.91 4.87 12.10
CA GLY A 216 9.94 5.12 10.66
C GLY A 216 8.54 5.11 10.05
N MET A 217 8.35 5.84 8.95
CA MET A 217 7.07 5.85 8.22
C MET A 217 7.27 5.70 6.72
N ILE A 218 6.51 4.79 6.11
CA ILE A 218 6.30 4.74 4.66
C ILE A 218 4.96 5.44 4.37
N PHE A 219 5.00 6.51 3.58
CA PHE A 219 3.82 7.26 3.18
C PHE A 219 3.14 6.65 1.93
N GLN A 220 1.83 6.85 1.82
CA GLN A 220 0.93 6.27 0.81
C GLN A 220 1.28 6.53 -0.67
N ASP A 221 1.97 7.64 -1.00
CA ASP A 221 2.32 7.96 -2.40
C ASP A 221 3.80 8.38 -2.57
N PRO A 222 4.62 7.59 -3.30
CA PRO A 222 6.00 7.92 -3.65
C PRO A 222 6.19 9.25 -4.38
N MET A 223 5.24 9.63 -5.24
CA MET A 223 5.36 10.79 -6.10
C MET A 223 5.24 12.10 -5.33
N THR A 224 4.42 12.12 -4.30
CA THR A 224 4.27 13.28 -3.42
C THR A 224 5.31 13.30 -2.31
N SER A 225 5.85 12.13 -1.95
CA SER A 225 6.76 11.97 -0.81
C SER A 225 8.23 12.21 -1.17
N LEU A 226 8.66 11.86 -2.39
CA LEU A 226 10.03 12.10 -2.85
C LEU A 226 10.18 13.50 -3.46
N ASN A 227 11.27 14.19 -3.11
CA ASN A 227 11.57 15.49 -3.71
C ASN A 227 12.20 15.30 -5.10
N PRO A 228 11.55 15.72 -6.20
CA PRO A 228 12.03 15.46 -7.56
C PRO A 228 13.31 16.23 -7.92
N ALA A 229 13.69 17.24 -7.12
CA ALA A 229 14.86 18.08 -7.34
C ALA A 229 16.10 17.65 -6.55
N ILE A 230 16.00 16.61 -5.72
CA ILE A 230 17.09 16.10 -4.89
C ILE A 230 17.39 14.66 -5.31
N THR A 231 18.66 14.25 -5.29
CA THR A 231 19.05 12.88 -5.63
C THR A 231 18.57 11.89 -4.56
N ILE A 232 18.39 10.63 -4.95
CA ILE A 232 17.95 9.55 -4.05
C ILE A 232 18.89 9.41 -2.86
N GLY A 233 20.20 9.36 -3.13
CA GLY A 233 21.19 9.20 -2.07
C GLY A 233 21.24 10.34 -1.08
N GLU A 234 20.99 11.58 -1.52
CA GLU A 234 21.00 12.74 -0.64
C GLU A 234 19.77 12.75 0.27
N GLN A 235 18.60 12.30 -0.22
CA GLN A 235 17.38 12.16 0.60
C GLN A 235 17.54 11.09 1.69
N ILE A 236 18.20 9.97 1.39
CA ILE A 236 18.50 8.93 2.40
C ILE A 236 19.59 9.42 3.36
N ALA A 237 20.64 10.08 2.84
CA ALA A 237 21.73 10.62 3.65
C ALA A 237 21.27 11.68 4.64
N GLU A 238 20.25 12.47 4.30
CA GLU A 238 19.66 13.48 5.19
C GLU A 238 19.20 12.86 6.52
N SER A 239 18.43 11.77 6.44
CA SER A 239 17.94 11.05 7.63
C SER A 239 19.10 10.50 8.48
N LEU A 240 20.10 9.88 7.84
CA LEU A 240 21.29 9.36 8.52
C LEU A 240 22.10 10.47 9.21
N ARG A 241 22.30 11.60 8.54
CA ARG A 241 23.04 12.75 9.08
C ARG A 241 22.31 13.38 10.26
N LEU A 242 20.98 13.45 10.24
CA LEU A 242 20.19 14.05 11.31
C LEU A 242 20.14 13.15 12.56
N HIS A 243 19.89 11.85 12.38
CA HIS A 243 19.53 10.99 13.52
C HIS A 243 20.66 10.06 13.99
N ARG A 244 21.54 9.57 13.09
CA ARG A 244 22.62 8.63 13.45
C ARG A 244 24.00 9.26 13.54
N TYR A 245 24.35 10.14 12.62
CA TYR A 245 25.70 10.72 12.51
C TYR A 245 25.77 12.20 12.96
N GLY A 246 24.63 12.79 13.34
CA GLY A 246 24.42 14.20 13.71
C GLY A 246 24.95 14.61 15.08
N GLY A 247 26.09 14.08 15.50
CA GLY A 247 26.73 14.43 16.76
C GLY A 247 27.57 15.72 16.68
N ARG A 248 27.04 16.86 16.23
CA ARG A 248 27.72 18.17 16.36
C ARG A 248 26.78 19.35 16.57
N LYS A 249 26.57 19.68 17.85
CA LYS A 249 26.23 20.99 18.44
C LYS A 249 25.46 21.97 17.55
N THR A 250 24.16 22.03 17.81
CA THR A 250 23.27 23.13 17.52
C THR A 250 23.80 24.42 18.16
N ASP A 251 24.22 25.38 17.34
CA ASP A 251 23.97 26.80 17.61
C ASP A 251 24.29 27.65 16.37
N SER A 252 23.26 28.40 15.95
CA SER A 252 23.24 29.45 14.91
C SER A 252 22.69 29.06 13.54
N TRP A 253 21.62 29.79 13.16
CA TRP A 253 20.98 29.90 11.84
C TRP A 253 21.95 30.01 10.64
N LEU A 254 23.20 30.42 10.87
CA LEU A 254 24.24 30.51 9.84
C LEU A 254 24.83 29.14 9.45
N ASN A 255 24.70 28.10 10.29
CA ASN A 255 25.20 26.75 9.99
C ASN A 255 24.20 25.92 9.16
N GLY A 256 22.89 26.11 9.33
CA GLY A 256 21.88 25.43 8.50
C GLY A 256 21.95 25.81 7.02
N ILE A 257 22.37 27.04 6.69
CA ILE A 257 22.62 27.45 5.29
C ILE A 257 23.94 26.86 4.75
N ARG A 258 24.85 26.44 5.64
CA ARG A 258 26.16 25.91 5.27
C ARG A 258 26.15 24.40 5.02
N GLU A 259 25.20 23.68 5.62
CA GLU A 259 24.91 22.26 5.31
C GLU A 259 24.22 22.09 3.96
N ILE A 260 23.43 23.07 3.52
CA ILE A 260 22.74 23.08 2.21
C ILE A 260 23.71 23.44 1.05
N LEU A 261 24.91 23.95 1.34
CA LEU A 261 25.89 24.36 0.32
C LEU A 261 26.96 23.28 0.11
N PRO A 262 27.05 22.66 -1.08
CA PRO A 262 28.12 21.74 -1.36
C PRO A 262 29.41 22.54 -1.55
N LYS A 263 30.36 22.45 -0.60
CA LYS A 263 31.77 22.09 -0.90
C LYS A 263 32.76 22.20 0.26
N ALA A 264 33.61 21.17 0.27
CA ALA A 264 35.06 21.21 0.54
C ALA A 264 35.51 21.37 2.00
N GLY A 265 35.36 20.32 2.80
CA GLY A 265 36.28 20.05 3.92
C GLY A 265 35.81 19.09 4.99
N GLY A 266 36.34 17.85 5.00
CA GLY A 266 36.28 16.90 6.12
C GLY A 266 35.77 15.52 5.70
N ARG A 267 36.67 14.55 5.45
CA ARG A 267 36.48 13.46 4.47
C ARG A 267 36.21 12.04 5.01
N ASP A 268 35.81 11.90 6.27
CA ASP A 268 35.57 10.57 6.86
C ASP A 268 34.07 10.30 7.15
N GLY A 269 33.35 11.25 7.78
CA GLY A 269 31.93 11.06 8.12
C GLY A 269 30.96 11.05 6.93
N ASP A 270 31.22 11.85 5.89
CA ASP A 270 30.41 11.81 4.66
C ASP A 270 30.61 10.49 3.89
N THR A 271 31.79 9.88 3.99
CA THR A 271 32.06 8.59 3.33
C THR A 271 31.29 7.47 4.01
N GLU A 272 31.30 7.43 5.35
CA GLU A 272 30.55 6.44 6.14
C GLU A 272 29.03 6.54 5.95
N VAL A 273 28.49 7.76 5.90
CA VAL A 273 27.07 7.98 5.59
C VAL A 273 26.72 7.46 4.20
N MET A 274 27.53 7.79 3.18
CA MET A 274 27.25 7.34 1.82
C MET A 274 27.41 5.83 1.65
N ASP A 275 28.36 5.20 2.36
CA ASP A 275 28.47 3.75 2.38
C ASP A 275 27.22 3.12 3.01
N GLU A 276 26.66 3.71 4.07
CA GLU A 276 25.39 3.28 4.66
C GLU A 276 24.20 3.49 3.73
N VAL A 277 24.14 4.60 3.01
CA VAL A 277 23.12 4.83 1.97
C VAL A 277 23.16 3.73 0.91
N VAL A 278 24.36 3.37 0.45
CA VAL A 278 24.52 2.31 -0.55
C VAL A 278 24.09 0.97 0.02
N ARG A 279 24.45 0.64 1.27
CA ARG A 279 23.97 -0.56 1.96
C ARG A 279 22.45 -0.60 2.07
N MET A 280 21.82 0.52 2.43
CA MET A 280 20.38 0.60 2.56
C MET A 280 19.69 0.40 1.21
N LEU A 281 20.21 1.03 0.15
CA LEU A 281 19.71 0.83 -1.22
C LEU A 281 19.88 -0.64 -1.68
N GLN A 282 20.96 -1.31 -1.31
CA GLN A 282 21.14 -2.74 -1.58
C GLN A 282 20.13 -3.60 -0.82
N ALA A 283 19.94 -3.33 0.47
CA ALA A 283 19.00 -4.05 1.33
C ALA A 283 17.56 -3.97 0.78
N VAL A 284 17.14 -2.81 0.28
CA VAL A 284 15.82 -2.66 -0.35
C VAL A 284 15.76 -3.18 -1.79
N GLY A 285 16.81 -3.81 -2.29
CA GLY A 285 16.85 -4.42 -3.63
C GLY A 285 16.99 -3.44 -4.78
N ILE A 286 17.57 -2.24 -4.57
CA ILE A 286 17.90 -1.32 -5.67
C ILE A 286 19.16 -1.82 -6.39
N PRO A 287 19.07 -2.18 -7.69
CA PRO A 287 20.23 -2.65 -8.44
C PRO A 287 21.26 -1.53 -8.61
N GLU A 288 22.54 -1.86 -8.50
CA GLU A 288 23.65 -0.92 -8.66
C GLU A 288 23.53 0.33 -7.78
N ALA A 289 23.09 0.14 -6.54
CA ALA A 289 22.91 1.19 -5.53
C ALA A 289 23.98 2.29 -5.56
N LYS A 290 25.26 1.90 -5.69
CA LYS A 290 26.41 2.83 -5.74
C LYS A 290 26.39 3.81 -6.92
N GLN A 291 25.85 3.39 -8.06
CA GLN A 291 25.72 4.26 -9.24
C GLN A 291 24.45 5.12 -9.12
N ARG A 292 23.33 4.47 -8.79
CA ARG A 292 22.00 5.09 -8.73
C ARG A 292 21.79 6.03 -7.56
N VAL A 293 22.70 6.06 -6.60
CA VAL A 293 22.71 7.00 -5.48
C VAL A 293 22.65 8.47 -5.93
N ASN A 294 23.11 8.78 -7.15
CA ASN A 294 23.10 10.13 -7.71
C ASN A 294 21.93 10.41 -8.66
N ASP A 295 21.05 9.44 -8.88
CA ASP A 295 19.89 9.58 -9.75
C ASP A 295 18.78 10.37 -9.03
N TYR A 296 17.85 10.91 -9.82
CA TYR A 296 16.67 11.62 -9.33
C TYR A 296 15.44 10.70 -9.32
N PRO A 297 14.41 11.00 -8.49
CA PRO A 297 13.18 10.20 -8.43
C PRO A 297 12.54 9.92 -9.78
N HIS A 298 12.51 10.90 -10.69
CA HIS A 298 11.88 10.75 -12.00
C HIS A 298 12.61 9.76 -12.94
N GLU A 299 13.84 9.37 -12.61
CA GLU A 299 14.63 8.37 -13.34
C GLU A 299 14.37 6.94 -12.83
N PHE A 300 13.70 6.79 -11.68
CA PHE A 300 13.34 5.51 -11.08
C PHE A 300 11.96 5.02 -11.55
N SER A 301 11.76 3.70 -11.60
CA SER A 301 10.44 3.08 -11.78
C SER A 301 9.55 3.30 -10.55
N GLY A 302 8.24 3.05 -10.66
CA GLY A 302 7.33 3.15 -9.51
C GLY A 302 7.76 2.26 -8.34
N GLY A 303 8.06 0.99 -8.60
CA GLY A 303 8.56 0.05 -7.59
C GLY A 303 9.91 0.46 -7.00
N MET A 304 10.84 0.98 -7.81
CA MET A 304 12.12 1.50 -7.29
C MET A 304 11.90 2.74 -6.39
N ARG A 305 10.96 3.63 -6.73
CA ARG A 305 10.62 4.77 -5.86
C ARG A 305 10.03 4.29 -4.53
N GLN A 306 9.19 3.27 -4.54
CA GLN A 306 8.68 2.65 -3.31
C GLN A 306 9.82 2.08 -2.46
N ARG A 307 10.73 1.31 -3.06
CA ARG A 307 11.93 0.78 -2.38
C ARG A 307 12.79 1.89 -1.78
N VAL A 308 12.91 3.04 -2.45
CA VAL A 308 13.60 4.20 -1.86
C VAL A 308 12.86 4.76 -0.66
N LEU A 309 11.52 4.85 -0.68
CA LEU A 309 10.78 5.27 0.51
C LEU A 309 11.00 4.31 1.69
N VAL A 310 10.98 3.00 1.42
CA VAL A 310 11.33 1.98 2.42
C VAL A 310 12.74 2.23 2.95
N ALA A 311 13.72 2.50 2.08
CA ALA A 311 15.09 2.81 2.47
C ALA A 311 15.20 4.08 3.34
N ILE A 312 14.42 5.12 3.05
CA ILE A 312 14.38 6.34 3.86
C ILE A 312 13.80 6.03 5.25
N ALA A 313 12.67 5.30 5.30
CA ALA A 313 12.00 4.94 6.55
C ALA A 313 12.89 4.06 7.45
N LEU A 314 13.69 3.19 6.85
CA LEU A 314 14.56 2.23 7.55
C LEU A 314 16.00 2.70 7.72
N ALA A 315 16.38 3.87 7.17
CA ALA A 315 17.73 4.41 7.20
C ALA A 315 18.34 4.38 8.63
N CYS A 316 17.51 4.70 9.62
CA CYS A 316 17.93 4.78 11.02
C CYS A 316 17.68 3.51 11.83
N ARG A 317 17.16 2.43 11.19
CA ARG A 317 16.77 1.16 11.83
C ARG A 317 15.79 1.39 12.98
N PRO A 318 14.58 1.89 12.68
CA PRO A 318 13.58 2.16 13.70
C PRO A 318 13.15 0.87 14.40
N SER A 319 12.75 0.96 15.67
CA SER A 319 12.11 -0.14 16.39
C SER A 319 10.66 -0.35 15.92
N LEU A 320 10.01 0.71 15.42
CA LEU A 320 8.66 0.66 14.83
C LEU A 320 8.65 1.21 13.41
N LEU A 321 8.11 0.43 12.46
CA LEU A 321 7.80 0.88 11.12
C LEU A 321 6.28 1.05 10.97
N ILE A 322 5.82 2.26 10.66
CA ILE A 322 4.44 2.51 10.23
C ILE A 322 4.39 2.50 8.71
N ALA A 323 3.66 1.56 8.12
CA ALA A 323 3.52 1.44 6.68
C ALA A 323 2.09 1.82 6.28
N ASP A 324 1.90 3.06 5.80
CA ASP A 324 0.59 3.56 5.37
C ASP A 324 0.36 3.30 3.90
N GLU A 325 -0.41 2.26 3.59
CA GLU A 325 -0.73 1.82 2.23
C GLU A 325 0.53 1.66 1.34
N PRO A 326 1.54 0.87 1.78
CA PRO A 326 2.87 0.82 1.16
C PRO A 326 2.88 0.19 -0.24
N THR A 327 1.77 -0.39 -0.69
CA THR A 327 1.66 -1.09 -1.98
C THR A 327 0.64 -0.44 -2.91
N THR A 328 0.03 0.68 -2.52
CA THR A 328 -0.99 1.35 -3.34
C THR A 328 -0.42 1.77 -4.70
N ALA A 329 -1.22 1.56 -5.76
CA ALA A 329 -0.89 1.83 -7.16
C ALA A 329 0.31 1.03 -7.74
N LEU A 330 0.73 -0.04 -7.06
CA LEU A 330 1.66 -1.04 -7.58
C LEU A 330 0.89 -2.23 -8.17
N ASP A 331 1.50 -2.94 -9.11
CA ASP A 331 0.94 -4.22 -9.55
C ASP A 331 1.17 -5.34 -8.53
N VAL A 332 0.39 -6.42 -8.63
CA VAL A 332 0.42 -7.55 -7.69
C VAL A 332 1.80 -8.17 -7.48
N THR A 333 2.67 -8.16 -8.51
CA THR A 333 4.02 -8.75 -8.37
C THR A 333 4.97 -7.84 -7.62
N ILE A 334 4.90 -6.52 -7.87
CA ILE A 334 5.69 -5.54 -7.12
C ILE A 334 5.16 -5.43 -5.69
N GLN A 335 3.85 -5.48 -5.48
CA GLN A 335 3.23 -5.55 -4.16
C GLN A 335 3.80 -6.72 -3.35
N ALA A 336 3.75 -7.94 -3.89
CA ALA A 336 4.31 -9.11 -3.22
C ALA A 336 5.78 -8.90 -2.84
N GLN A 337 6.61 -8.41 -3.77
CA GLN A 337 8.03 -8.13 -3.49
C GLN A 337 8.27 -7.08 -2.40
N ILE A 338 7.40 -6.08 -2.27
CA ILE A 338 7.52 -5.05 -1.24
C ILE A 338 7.08 -5.59 0.12
N LEU A 339 6.04 -6.41 0.16
CA LEU A 339 5.59 -7.07 1.39
C LEU A 339 6.64 -8.06 1.89
N ASP A 340 7.17 -8.92 1.02
CA ASP A 340 8.26 -9.84 1.35
C ASP A 340 9.50 -9.07 1.85
N LEU A 341 9.82 -7.92 1.22
CA LEU A 341 10.91 -7.07 1.67
C LEU A 341 10.67 -6.51 3.08
N ILE A 342 9.45 -6.07 3.39
CA ILE A 342 9.14 -5.55 4.73
C ILE A 342 9.24 -6.66 5.76
N ASP A 343 8.76 -7.87 5.45
CA ASP A 343 8.84 -9.06 6.31
C ASP A 343 10.29 -9.51 6.57
N ASP A 344 11.11 -9.58 5.51
CA ASP A 344 12.53 -9.90 5.61
C ASP A 344 13.27 -8.89 6.51
N LEU A 345 13.02 -7.60 6.33
CA LEU A 345 13.65 -6.54 7.11
C LEU A 345 13.09 -6.51 8.55
N GLN A 346 11.83 -6.88 8.75
CA GLN A 346 11.20 -7.01 10.06
C GLN A 346 11.90 -8.09 10.87
N THR A 347 12.13 -9.25 10.25
CA THR A 347 12.90 -10.36 10.83
C THR A 347 14.38 -10.00 11.05
N GLU A 348 15.01 -9.33 10.09
CA GLU A 348 16.44 -8.96 10.16
C GLU A 348 16.72 -7.95 11.27
N PHE A 349 15.90 -6.89 11.38
CA PHE A 349 16.10 -5.82 12.35
C PHE A 349 15.36 -6.01 13.66
N GLY A 350 14.47 -7.01 13.76
CA GLY A 350 13.63 -7.23 14.93
C GLY A 350 12.69 -6.05 15.21
N MET A 351 12.25 -5.34 14.16
CA MET A 351 11.33 -4.21 14.29
C MET A 351 9.89 -4.70 14.44
N SER A 352 9.01 -3.83 14.90
CA SER A 352 7.56 -4.06 14.88
C SER A 352 6.96 -3.28 13.72
N VAL A 353 5.87 -3.77 13.14
CA VAL A 353 5.25 -3.14 11.97
C VAL A 353 3.79 -2.82 12.26
N LEU A 354 3.39 -1.56 12.04
CA LEU A 354 1.99 -1.17 11.95
C LEU A 354 1.64 -1.01 10.46
N LEU A 355 0.99 -2.02 9.88
CA LEU A 355 0.60 -2.04 8.48
C LEU A 355 -0.82 -1.49 8.32
N ILE A 356 -0.96 -0.35 7.65
CA ILE A 356 -2.26 0.21 7.31
C ILE A 356 -2.55 -0.13 5.85
N THR A 357 -3.68 -0.80 5.62
CA THR A 357 -4.13 -1.13 4.26
C THR A 357 -5.66 -1.23 4.25
N HIS A 358 -6.24 -1.21 3.05
CA HIS A 358 -7.64 -1.58 2.82
C HIS A 358 -7.78 -2.99 2.24
N ASP A 359 -6.68 -3.65 1.89
CA ASP A 359 -6.64 -5.01 1.36
C ASP A 359 -6.54 -6.03 2.50
N LEU A 360 -7.64 -6.78 2.71
CA LEU A 360 -7.71 -7.80 3.74
C LEU A 360 -6.89 -9.06 3.39
N GLY A 361 -6.62 -9.34 2.10
CA GLY A 361 -5.72 -10.43 1.72
C GLY A 361 -4.29 -10.15 2.16
N VAL A 362 -3.83 -8.90 2.01
CA VAL A 362 -2.53 -8.47 2.53
C VAL A 362 -2.45 -8.62 4.05
N ILE A 363 -3.51 -8.26 4.78
CA ILE A 363 -3.57 -8.46 6.25
C ILE A 363 -3.51 -9.94 6.60
N ALA A 364 -4.27 -10.78 5.89
CA ALA A 364 -4.31 -12.23 6.12
C ALA A 364 -2.92 -12.88 5.99
N GLU A 365 -2.12 -12.43 5.01
CA GLU A 365 -0.80 -13.00 4.73
C GLU A 365 0.34 -12.45 5.61
N THR A 366 0.26 -11.19 6.04
CA THR A 366 1.44 -10.47 6.58
C THR A 366 1.35 -10.08 8.05
N CYS A 367 0.17 -10.13 8.66
CA CYS A 367 -0.04 -9.61 10.01
C CYS A 367 -0.32 -10.74 11.01
N ASP A 368 0.20 -10.57 12.23
CA ASP A 368 -0.08 -11.46 13.36
C ASP A 368 -1.45 -11.15 13.97
N ARG A 369 -1.79 -9.85 14.03
CA ARG A 369 -3.06 -9.34 14.56
C ARG A 369 -3.65 -8.28 13.66
N VAL A 370 -4.95 -8.05 13.79
CA VAL A 370 -5.67 -7.00 13.05
C VAL A 370 -6.56 -6.19 13.98
N ALA A 371 -6.55 -4.87 13.78
CA ALA A 371 -7.50 -3.91 14.31
C ALA A 371 -8.38 -3.40 13.16
N VAL A 372 -9.69 -3.58 13.29
CA VAL A 372 -10.69 -3.16 12.30
C VAL A 372 -11.28 -1.83 12.74
N MET A 373 -11.14 -0.80 11.90
CA MET A 373 -11.54 0.58 12.16
C MET A 373 -12.80 0.96 11.37
N TYR A 374 -13.72 1.64 12.04
CA TYR A 374 -14.93 2.21 11.44
C TYR A 374 -15.25 3.58 12.05
N ALA A 375 -15.37 4.60 11.19
CA ALA A 375 -15.80 5.96 11.54
C ALA A 375 -15.13 6.53 12.82
N GLY A 376 -13.80 6.52 12.86
CA GLY A 376 -13.00 7.09 13.94
C GLY A 376 -12.72 6.14 15.11
N GLU A 377 -13.31 4.94 15.15
CA GLU A 377 -13.13 3.98 16.24
C GLU A 377 -12.59 2.62 15.76
N ILE A 378 -11.83 1.94 16.62
CA ILE A 378 -11.58 0.51 16.46
C ILE A 378 -12.82 -0.23 16.97
N VAL A 379 -13.41 -1.06 16.12
CA VAL A 379 -14.64 -1.81 16.41
C VAL A 379 -14.38 -3.28 16.72
N GLU A 380 -13.24 -3.82 16.30
CA GLU A 380 -12.84 -5.19 16.55
C GLU A 380 -11.33 -5.34 16.45
N GLU A 381 -10.74 -6.16 17.31
CA GLU A 381 -9.31 -6.43 17.35
C GLU A 381 -9.04 -7.86 17.82
N GLY A 382 -8.04 -8.53 17.23
CA GLY A 382 -7.55 -9.82 17.70
C GLY A 382 -6.55 -10.45 16.73
N PRO A 383 -6.09 -11.68 16.99
CA PRO A 383 -5.26 -12.44 16.04
C PRO A 383 -5.94 -12.56 14.68
N VAL A 384 -5.16 -12.44 13.60
CA VAL A 384 -5.71 -12.47 12.24
C VAL A 384 -6.49 -13.75 11.98
N GLU A 385 -5.95 -14.91 12.36
CA GLU A 385 -6.63 -16.21 12.23
C GLU A 385 -8.04 -16.22 12.88
N GLU A 386 -8.17 -15.65 14.09
CA GLU A 386 -9.44 -15.62 14.81
C GLU A 386 -10.43 -14.65 14.19
N ILE A 387 -9.99 -13.46 13.76
CA ILE A 387 -10.86 -12.45 13.16
C ILE A 387 -11.40 -12.90 11.80
N PHE A 388 -10.59 -13.56 10.98
CA PHE A 388 -11.02 -14.06 9.67
C PHE A 388 -11.94 -15.29 9.79
N ALA A 389 -11.70 -16.17 10.76
CA ALA A 389 -12.56 -17.34 10.99
C ALA A 389 -13.89 -16.97 11.71
N ASN A 390 -13.79 -16.15 12.76
CA ASN A 390 -14.86 -15.85 13.71
C ASN A 390 -15.08 -14.35 13.90
N PRO A 391 -15.37 -13.57 12.84
CA PRO A 391 -15.65 -12.15 13.00
C PRO A 391 -16.87 -11.95 13.90
N SER A 392 -16.70 -11.14 14.96
CA SER A 392 -17.66 -10.90 16.03
C SER A 392 -18.33 -9.54 15.94
N HIS A 393 -17.75 -8.58 15.21
CA HIS A 393 -18.44 -7.35 14.87
C HIS A 393 -19.16 -7.48 13.52
N PRO A 394 -20.46 -7.09 13.42
CA PRO A 394 -21.19 -7.08 12.16
C PRO A 394 -20.48 -6.37 11.01
N TYR A 395 -19.84 -5.23 11.26
CA TYR A 395 -19.08 -4.51 10.22
C TYR A 395 -17.94 -5.37 9.66
N THR A 396 -17.10 -5.96 10.51
CA THR A 396 -16.00 -6.83 10.10
C THR A 396 -16.50 -8.00 9.26
N TYR A 397 -17.58 -8.66 9.71
CA TYR A 397 -18.21 -9.72 8.94
C TYR A 397 -18.69 -9.23 7.57
N THR A 398 -19.42 -8.11 7.49
CA THR A 398 -19.87 -7.58 6.20
C THR A 398 -18.75 -7.10 5.29
N LEU A 399 -17.61 -6.68 5.86
CA LEU A 399 -16.41 -6.28 5.13
C LEU A 399 -15.74 -7.50 4.49
N LEU A 400 -15.56 -8.60 5.25
CA LEU A 400 -15.08 -9.88 4.73
C LEU A 400 -16.04 -10.45 3.67
N GLU A 401 -17.35 -10.32 3.87
CA GLU A 401 -18.35 -10.75 2.90
C GLU A 401 -18.34 -9.94 1.58
N SER A 402 -17.73 -8.75 1.58
CA SER A 402 -17.59 -7.91 0.39
C SER A 402 -16.39 -8.31 -0.49
N ILE A 403 -15.46 -9.14 0.01
CA ILE A 403 -14.29 -9.58 -0.75
C ILE A 403 -14.73 -10.55 -1.86
N PRO A 404 -14.27 -10.37 -3.11
CA PRO A 404 -14.48 -11.33 -4.18
C PRO A 404 -13.80 -12.67 -3.85
N THR A 405 -14.58 -13.75 -3.78
CA THR A 405 -14.09 -15.12 -3.60
C THR A 405 -14.68 -16.04 -4.67
N GLU A 406 -14.05 -17.20 -4.90
CA GLU A 406 -14.46 -18.14 -5.96
C GLU A 406 -15.92 -18.59 -5.85
N ASP A 407 -16.42 -18.76 -4.61
CA ASP A 407 -17.74 -19.30 -4.32
C ASP A 407 -18.89 -18.28 -4.49
N LYS A 408 -18.59 -17.03 -4.84
CA LYS A 408 -19.58 -15.94 -4.88
C LYS A 408 -19.93 -15.55 -6.31
N ASP A 409 -21.17 -15.83 -6.69
CA ASP A 409 -21.75 -15.36 -7.96
C ASP A 409 -22.03 -13.84 -7.95
N ARG A 410 -22.32 -13.25 -6.79
CA ARG A 410 -22.60 -11.82 -6.63
C ARG A 410 -22.08 -11.31 -5.29
N LEU A 411 -21.41 -10.15 -5.29
CA LEU A 411 -20.81 -9.59 -4.09
C LEU A 411 -21.87 -9.00 -3.16
N THR A 412 -21.64 -9.06 -1.84
CA THR A 412 -22.57 -8.49 -0.84
C THR A 412 -21.98 -7.24 -0.19
N PRO A 413 -22.10 -6.05 -0.83
CA PRO A 413 -21.50 -4.82 -0.32
C PRO A 413 -22.22 -4.29 0.92
N ILE A 414 -21.50 -3.52 1.73
CA ILE A 414 -22.07 -2.87 2.90
C ILE A 414 -23.01 -1.73 2.46
N GLY A 415 -24.31 -1.91 2.70
CA GLY A 415 -25.34 -0.94 2.33
C GLY A 415 -25.22 0.42 3.04
N GLY A 416 -25.77 1.46 2.43
CA GLY A 416 -25.80 2.83 2.98
C GLY A 416 -24.49 3.60 2.81
N ASN A 417 -24.42 4.79 3.42
CA ASN A 417 -23.22 5.63 3.43
C ASN A 417 -22.62 5.65 4.85
N VAL A 418 -21.29 5.82 4.94
CA VAL A 418 -20.60 6.14 6.19
C VAL A 418 -21.25 7.39 6.83
N PRO A 419 -21.52 7.39 8.15
CA PRO A 419 -22.10 8.54 8.83
C PRO A 419 -21.22 9.80 8.70
N ASP A 420 -21.83 10.97 8.88
CA ASP A 420 -21.09 12.23 8.92
C ASP A 420 -20.24 12.28 10.20
N LEU A 421 -18.92 12.40 10.04
CA LEU A 421 -17.95 12.45 11.14
C LEU A 421 -18.07 13.71 12.02
N ILE A 422 -18.92 14.67 11.63
CA ILE A 422 -19.29 15.82 12.47
C ILE A 422 -20.45 15.46 13.42
N ASP A 423 -21.50 14.84 12.87
CA ASP A 423 -22.74 14.49 13.58
C ASP A 423 -22.81 12.96 13.78
N MET A 424 -21.90 12.45 14.62
CA MET A 424 -21.82 11.01 14.90
C MET A 424 -23.02 10.50 15.70
N PRO A 425 -23.55 9.30 15.37
CA PRO A 425 -24.67 8.71 16.10
C PRO A 425 -24.26 8.27 17.51
N ASP A 426 -25.18 8.39 18.47
CA ASP A 426 -25.02 7.76 19.79
C ASP A 426 -25.05 6.23 19.67
N GLY A 427 -24.33 5.51 20.54
CA GLY A 427 -24.25 4.05 20.44
C GLY A 427 -23.09 3.56 19.58
N CYS A 428 -23.30 2.41 18.94
CA CYS A 428 -22.43 1.87 17.92
C CYS A 428 -22.52 2.73 16.65
N HIS A 429 -21.38 3.25 16.19
CA HIS A 429 -21.30 4.06 14.96
C HIS A 429 -21.83 3.33 13.72
N PHE A 430 -21.76 2.00 13.70
CA PHE A 430 -22.25 1.16 12.59
C PHE A 430 -23.75 0.81 12.68
N ALA A 431 -24.43 1.10 13.79
CA ALA A 431 -25.85 0.77 13.97
C ALA A 431 -26.80 1.25 12.86
N PRO A 432 -26.56 2.39 12.16
CA PRO A 432 -27.39 2.80 11.02
C PRO A 432 -27.31 1.90 9.79
N ARG A 433 -26.19 1.17 9.63
CA ARG A 433 -25.92 0.27 8.48
C ARG A 433 -25.98 -1.21 8.87
N CYS A 434 -25.93 -1.51 10.17
CA CYS A 434 -25.92 -2.88 10.68
C CYS A 434 -27.28 -3.59 10.47
N PRO A 435 -27.32 -4.72 9.75
CA PRO A 435 -28.54 -5.53 9.58
C PRO A 435 -29.12 -6.07 10.89
N TRP A 436 -28.28 -6.20 11.92
CA TRP A 436 -28.63 -6.76 13.24
C TRP A 436 -28.82 -5.69 14.33
N ALA A 437 -28.96 -4.41 13.96
CA ALA A 437 -29.04 -3.32 14.93
C ALA A 437 -30.34 -3.32 15.76
N GLU A 438 -30.20 -3.39 17.08
CA GLU A 438 -31.28 -3.29 18.06
C GLU A 438 -31.27 -1.93 18.79
N ASP A 439 -32.29 -1.64 19.60
CA ASP A 439 -32.37 -0.37 20.35
C ASP A 439 -31.15 -0.15 21.26
N ARG A 440 -30.66 -1.21 21.91
CA ARG A 440 -29.43 -1.17 22.74
C ARG A 440 -28.15 -0.83 21.98
N CYS A 441 -28.14 -0.97 20.65
CA CYS A 441 -26.99 -0.57 19.82
C CYS A 441 -26.93 0.95 19.63
N ARG A 442 -27.99 1.69 19.95
CA ARG A 442 -28.14 3.13 19.68
C ARG A 442 -28.10 3.99 20.95
N GLU A 443 -27.76 3.38 22.07
CA GLU A 443 -27.79 4.04 23.39
C GLU A 443 -26.46 3.80 24.13
N GLY A 444 -25.81 4.88 24.55
CA GLY A 444 -24.59 4.83 25.37
C GLY A 444 -23.33 4.41 24.60
N GLU A 445 -22.21 4.30 25.30
CA GLU A 445 -20.94 3.83 24.72
C GLU A 445 -20.92 2.30 24.75
N ILE A 446 -20.52 1.67 23.64
CA ILE A 446 -20.39 0.21 23.57
C ILE A 446 -18.96 -0.17 24.02
N PRO A 447 -18.79 -0.86 25.15
CA PRO A 447 -17.47 -1.25 25.63
C PRO A 447 -16.86 -2.32 24.70
N PHE A 448 -15.53 -2.43 24.70
CA PHE A 448 -14.85 -3.59 24.16
C PHE A 448 -15.17 -4.82 25.00
N LEU A 449 -15.90 -5.76 24.42
CA LEU A 449 -16.21 -7.05 25.03
C LEU A 449 -15.25 -8.10 24.49
N GLN A 450 -14.90 -9.08 25.33
CA GLN A 450 -14.13 -10.25 24.93
C GLN A 450 -15.01 -11.21 24.12
N HIS A 451 -14.52 -11.65 22.97
CA HIS A 451 -15.10 -12.68 22.12
C HIS A 451 -14.13 -13.86 21.95
N GLY A 452 -14.59 -14.97 21.36
CA GLY A 452 -13.75 -16.16 21.15
C GLY A 452 -13.35 -16.90 22.44
N PRO A 453 -12.36 -17.81 22.34
CA PRO A 453 -11.81 -18.53 23.49
C PRO A 453 -11.18 -17.59 24.53
N ALA A 454 -11.31 -17.93 25.83
CA ALA A 454 -10.83 -17.08 26.92
C ALA A 454 -9.30 -16.89 26.98
N ASP A 455 -8.55 -17.69 26.23
CA ASP A 455 -7.09 -17.66 26.08
C ASP A 455 -6.61 -16.88 24.85
N VAL A 456 -7.53 -16.44 23.98
CA VAL A 456 -7.25 -15.64 22.80
C VAL A 456 -7.68 -14.20 23.07
N GLU A 457 -6.84 -13.21 22.81
CA GLU A 457 -7.22 -11.82 22.99
C GLU A 457 -8.01 -11.31 21.78
N HIS A 458 -9.32 -11.55 21.77
CA HIS A 458 -10.24 -11.10 20.74
C HIS A 458 -11.30 -10.20 21.37
N ARG A 459 -11.38 -8.95 20.93
CA ARG A 459 -12.26 -7.93 21.51
C ARG A 459 -13.09 -7.25 20.42
N SER A 460 -14.35 -6.94 20.73
CA SER A 460 -15.23 -6.20 19.82
C SER A 460 -16.14 -5.20 20.55
N LYS A 461 -16.42 -4.06 19.92
CA LYS A 461 -17.45 -3.10 20.34
C LYS A 461 -18.83 -3.51 19.83
N CYS A 462 -19.24 -4.75 20.12
CA CYS A 462 -20.54 -5.28 19.74
C CYS A 462 -21.34 -5.71 20.98
N VAL A 463 -22.65 -5.47 20.99
CA VAL A 463 -23.54 -5.96 22.06
C VAL A 463 -24.01 -7.41 21.84
N HIS A 464 -23.72 -7.97 20.67
CA HIS A 464 -24.09 -9.33 20.30
C HIS A 464 -22.87 -10.23 20.46
N ASP A 465 -23.02 -11.29 21.26
CA ASP A 465 -21.98 -12.32 21.39
C ASP A 465 -21.83 -13.10 20.07
N GLU A 466 -22.95 -13.37 19.40
CA GLU A 466 -23.06 -14.00 18.09
C GLU A 466 -24.25 -13.39 17.34
N PHE A 467 -24.22 -13.40 16.00
CA PHE A 467 -25.34 -13.00 15.16
C PHE A 467 -25.59 -14.00 14.03
N ASP A 468 -26.85 -14.10 13.61
CA ASP A 468 -27.25 -15.01 12.53
C ASP A 468 -26.72 -14.50 11.18
N ARG A 469 -25.63 -15.10 10.72
CA ARG A 469 -24.96 -14.76 9.45
C ARG A 469 -25.87 -14.91 8.24
N SER A 470 -26.90 -15.78 8.29
CA SER A 470 -27.85 -15.97 7.17
C SER A 470 -28.72 -14.73 6.86
N VAL A 471 -28.76 -13.75 7.77
CA VAL A 471 -29.45 -12.47 7.58
C VAL A 471 -28.77 -11.59 6.53
N TYR A 472 -27.48 -11.81 6.27
CA TYR A 472 -26.68 -11.04 5.32
C TYR A 472 -26.17 -11.98 4.20
N GLY A 473 -26.16 -11.51 2.96
CA GLY A 473 -25.79 -12.34 1.79
C GLY A 473 -26.89 -13.27 1.26
N GLY A 474 -28.08 -13.30 1.88
CA GLY A 474 -29.20 -14.15 1.45
C GLY A 474 -30.00 -13.65 0.23
N ASP A 475 -29.78 -12.41 -0.20
CA ASP A 475 -30.51 -11.76 -1.31
C ASP A 475 -29.80 -11.91 -2.67
N GLY A 476 -28.74 -12.71 -2.75
CA GLY A 476 -28.16 -13.15 -4.02
C GLY A 476 -29.14 -14.04 -4.77
N VAL A 477 -30.11 -13.44 -5.47
CA VAL A 477 -30.78 -14.14 -6.56
C VAL A 477 -29.69 -14.41 -7.57
N ALA A 478 -29.30 -15.69 -7.71
CA ALA A 478 -28.42 -16.14 -8.77
C ALA A 478 -28.93 -15.56 -10.09
N ALA A 479 -28.21 -14.58 -10.62
CA ALA A 479 -28.40 -14.17 -11.99
C ALA A 479 -27.82 -15.33 -12.80
N GLU A 480 -28.64 -15.94 -13.66
CA GLU A 480 -28.11 -16.85 -14.67
C GLU A 480 -27.19 -16.02 -15.57
N THR A 481 -25.89 -16.03 -15.30
CA THR A 481 -24.81 -15.52 -16.15
C THR A 481 -24.69 -16.41 -17.38
N GLY A 482 -25.71 -16.31 -18.23
CA GLY A 482 -25.81 -16.96 -19.51
C GLY A 482 -26.35 -15.96 -20.51
N SER A 483 -25.71 -14.79 -20.61
CA SER A 483 -25.93 -13.96 -21.78
C SER A 483 -25.31 -14.70 -22.96
N ASP A 484 -26.09 -14.98 -24.01
CA ASP A 484 -25.57 -15.61 -25.22
C ASP A 484 -24.51 -14.65 -25.82
N VAL A 485 -23.23 -14.93 -25.56
CA VAL A 485 -22.09 -14.19 -26.11
C VAL A 485 -22.19 -14.21 -27.63
N GLY A 486 -22.21 -13.02 -28.23
CA GLY A 486 -22.49 -12.84 -29.64
C GLY A 486 -21.25 -12.94 -30.54
N ASP A 487 -21.39 -12.37 -31.74
CA ASP A 487 -20.28 -12.25 -32.70
C ASP A 487 -19.22 -11.23 -32.18
N PRO A 488 -17.98 -11.26 -32.70
CA PRO A 488 -16.98 -10.24 -32.41
C PRO A 488 -17.47 -8.81 -32.71
N LEU A 489 -17.55 -7.97 -31.68
CA LEU A 489 -17.91 -6.55 -31.80
C LEU A 489 -16.67 -5.70 -32.09
N VAL A 490 -15.55 -6.01 -31.42
CA VAL A 490 -14.24 -5.38 -31.62
C VAL A 490 -13.25 -6.44 -32.08
N GLU A 491 -12.55 -6.16 -33.18
CA GLU A 491 -11.42 -6.97 -33.63
C GLU A 491 -10.18 -6.10 -33.80
N VAL A 492 -9.10 -6.51 -33.15
CA VAL A 492 -7.78 -5.87 -33.19
C VAL A 492 -6.82 -6.83 -33.88
N ARG A 493 -6.11 -6.34 -34.90
CA ARG A 493 -5.15 -7.17 -35.66
C ARG A 493 -3.81 -6.46 -35.82
N GLU A 494 -2.75 -7.13 -35.41
CA GLU A 494 -1.36 -6.65 -35.39
C GLU A 494 -1.21 -5.20 -34.91
N MET A 495 -2.01 -4.77 -33.94
CA MET A 495 -2.07 -3.36 -33.54
C MET A 495 -0.78 -2.93 -32.84
N ARG A 496 -0.20 -1.83 -33.31
CA ARG A 496 1.02 -1.23 -32.74
C ARG A 496 0.77 0.20 -32.34
N LYS A 497 1.31 0.61 -31.20
CA LYS A 497 1.30 1.99 -30.73
C LYS A 497 2.67 2.36 -30.18
N TYR A 498 3.38 3.19 -30.92
CA TYR A 498 4.70 3.68 -30.56
C TYR A 498 4.69 5.20 -30.33
N TYR A 499 5.37 5.65 -29.29
CA TYR A 499 5.55 7.07 -28.98
C TYR A 499 6.97 7.50 -29.33
N GLN A 500 7.13 8.65 -29.98
CA GLN A 500 8.43 9.27 -30.23
C GLN A 500 8.77 10.19 -29.05
N GLN A 501 9.98 10.07 -28.48
CA GLN A 501 10.47 11.09 -27.55
C GLN A 501 10.76 12.39 -28.31
N GLU A 502 10.31 13.54 -27.78
CA GLU A 502 10.72 14.84 -28.30
C GLU A 502 12.17 15.10 -27.88
N SER A 503 13.12 14.91 -28.81
CA SER A 503 14.51 15.31 -28.61
C SER A 503 14.75 16.77 -29.01
N GLY A 504 15.66 17.42 -28.28
CA GLY A 504 16.06 18.81 -28.49
C GLY A 504 16.70 19.02 -29.88
N THR A 505 16.82 20.28 -30.29
CA THR A 505 17.29 20.70 -31.63
C THR A 505 18.67 20.17 -32.07
N LEU A 506 19.45 19.56 -31.17
CA LEU A 506 20.78 19.02 -31.43
C LEU A 506 20.75 17.60 -32.02
N ASP A 507 19.82 16.73 -31.64
CA ASP A 507 19.78 15.32 -32.09
C ASP A 507 19.35 15.17 -33.55
N ARG A 508 18.54 16.11 -34.05
CA ARG A 508 18.16 16.19 -35.48
C ARG A 508 19.35 16.38 -36.44
N VAL A 509 20.50 16.86 -35.93
CA VAL A 509 21.71 17.10 -36.75
C VAL A 509 22.57 15.84 -36.90
N PHE A 510 22.47 14.87 -35.98
CA PHE A 510 23.34 13.69 -35.96
C PHE A 510 22.70 12.40 -36.51
N GLY A 511 21.42 12.42 -36.92
CA GLY A 511 20.81 11.32 -37.66
C GLY A 511 20.61 10.02 -36.87
N THR A 512 20.74 10.07 -35.55
CA THR A 512 20.34 9.00 -34.65
C THR A 512 18.82 8.86 -34.73
N ARG A 513 18.31 7.66 -35.02
CA ARG A 513 16.86 7.40 -34.96
C ARG A 513 16.43 7.60 -33.51
N ASP A 514 15.47 8.49 -33.26
CA ASP A 514 14.94 8.69 -31.91
C ASP A 514 14.42 7.34 -31.36
N PRO A 515 14.78 6.98 -30.12
CA PRO A 515 14.20 5.82 -29.46
C PRO A 515 12.68 5.99 -29.39
N SER A 516 11.94 5.05 -29.96
CA SER A 516 10.48 5.02 -29.88
C SER A 516 10.05 4.07 -28.76
N VAL A 517 9.26 4.56 -27.81
CA VAL A 517 8.66 3.72 -26.75
C VAL A 517 7.61 2.82 -27.39
N LYS A 518 7.79 1.50 -27.33
CA LYS A 518 6.86 0.52 -27.88
C LYS A 518 5.79 0.13 -26.86
N ALA A 519 4.79 0.99 -26.68
CA ALA A 519 3.75 0.78 -25.68
C ALA A 519 2.80 -0.39 -26.02
N VAL A 520 2.51 -0.60 -27.30
CA VAL A 520 1.81 -1.78 -27.82
C VAL A 520 2.54 -2.24 -29.07
N ASP A 521 2.84 -3.53 -29.19
CA ASP A 521 3.71 -4.04 -30.25
C ASP A 521 3.17 -5.30 -30.94
N GLY A 522 2.06 -5.14 -31.68
CA GLY A 522 1.52 -6.18 -32.55
C GLY A 522 0.56 -7.10 -31.83
N ILE A 523 -0.41 -6.54 -31.12
CA ILE A 523 -1.42 -7.33 -30.42
C ILE A 523 -2.56 -7.74 -31.34
N ASP A 524 -3.03 -8.97 -31.17
CA ASP A 524 -4.26 -9.51 -31.74
C ASP A 524 -5.24 -9.79 -30.60
N LEU A 525 -6.47 -9.30 -30.72
CA LEU A 525 -7.49 -9.38 -29.67
C LEU A 525 -8.89 -9.26 -30.26
N ASP A 526 -9.85 -10.01 -29.72
CA ASP A 526 -11.27 -9.88 -30.05
C ASP A 526 -12.11 -9.66 -28.78
N VAL A 527 -13.14 -8.82 -28.85
CA VAL A 527 -14.17 -8.67 -27.82
C VAL A 527 -15.52 -8.89 -28.47
N ARG A 528 -16.31 -9.82 -27.93
CA ARG A 528 -17.61 -10.26 -28.47
C ARG A 528 -18.76 -9.48 -27.85
N GLU A 529 -19.87 -9.40 -28.56
CA GLU A 529 -21.07 -8.74 -28.04
C GLU A 529 -21.50 -9.37 -26.71
N ARG A 530 -21.75 -8.52 -25.71
CA ARG A 530 -22.12 -8.88 -24.32
C ARG A 530 -21.04 -9.61 -23.52
N GLU A 531 -19.82 -9.67 -24.02
CA GLU A 531 -18.66 -10.20 -23.29
C GLU A 531 -18.01 -9.10 -22.44
N THR A 532 -17.53 -9.48 -21.26
CA THR A 532 -16.51 -8.75 -20.49
C THR A 532 -15.17 -9.43 -20.69
N LEU A 533 -14.31 -8.82 -21.51
CA LEU A 533 -12.93 -9.25 -21.66
C LEU A 533 -12.04 -8.50 -20.64
N GLY A 534 -11.46 -9.23 -19.70
CA GLY A 534 -10.45 -8.73 -18.78
C GLY A 534 -9.09 -8.54 -19.48
N LEU A 535 -8.42 -7.41 -19.27
CA LEU A 535 -7.05 -7.16 -19.73
C LEU A 535 -6.16 -6.86 -18.53
N VAL A 536 -5.23 -7.78 -18.24
CA VAL A 536 -4.39 -7.77 -17.04
C VAL A 536 -2.91 -7.77 -17.36
N GLY A 537 -2.08 -7.37 -16.40
CA GLY A 537 -0.63 -7.33 -16.51
C GLY A 537 0.00 -6.31 -15.57
N GLU A 538 1.32 -6.33 -15.46
CA GLU A 538 2.13 -5.44 -14.62
C GLU A 538 1.92 -3.97 -14.99
N SER A 539 2.23 -3.07 -14.06
CA SER A 539 2.12 -1.64 -14.32
C SER A 539 3.03 -1.22 -15.47
N GLY A 540 2.53 -0.37 -16.37
CA GLY A 540 3.28 0.09 -17.54
C GLY A 540 3.40 -0.90 -18.71
N CYS A 541 2.77 -2.09 -18.65
CA CYS A 541 2.84 -3.06 -19.74
C CYS A 541 2.09 -2.64 -21.03
N GLY A 542 1.23 -1.61 -20.98
CA GLY A 542 0.56 -1.02 -22.15
C GLY A 542 -0.97 -1.07 -22.16
N LYS A 543 -1.63 -1.59 -21.12
CA LYS A 543 -3.09 -1.82 -21.05
C LYS A 543 -3.94 -0.58 -21.40
N SER A 544 -3.76 0.52 -20.66
CA SER A 544 -4.49 1.78 -20.89
C SER A 544 -4.16 2.39 -22.25
N THR A 545 -2.94 2.20 -22.75
CA THR A 545 -2.57 2.59 -24.13
C THR A 545 -3.34 1.77 -25.16
N ALA A 546 -3.45 0.47 -24.98
CA ALA A 546 -4.23 -0.41 -25.85
C ALA A 546 -5.70 -0.01 -25.85
N GLY A 547 -6.32 0.21 -24.68
CA GLY A 547 -7.70 0.68 -24.57
C GLY A 547 -7.96 2.01 -25.31
N ARG A 548 -7.07 3.00 -25.13
CA ARG A 548 -7.17 4.30 -25.83
C ARG A 548 -6.94 4.20 -27.33
N ALA A 549 -6.09 3.27 -27.78
CA ALA A 549 -5.83 3.00 -29.19
C ALA A 549 -7.02 2.31 -29.88
N ILE A 550 -7.63 1.33 -29.21
CA ILE A 550 -8.85 0.65 -29.68
C ILE A 550 -9.97 1.69 -29.90
N LEU A 551 -10.17 2.61 -28.95
CA LEU A 551 -11.16 3.67 -29.06
C LEU A 551 -10.82 4.80 -30.05
N HIS A 552 -9.64 4.76 -30.68
CA HIS A 552 -9.14 5.85 -31.54
C HIS A 552 -9.13 7.23 -30.82
N LEU A 553 -8.93 7.21 -29.49
CA LEU A 553 -8.61 8.41 -28.71
C LEU A 553 -7.14 8.78 -28.91
N ASP A 554 -6.30 7.76 -29.00
CA ASP A 554 -4.91 7.88 -29.42
C ASP A 554 -4.60 6.85 -30.53
N PRO A 555 -4.78 7.20 -31.81
CA PRO A 555 -4.81 6.24 -32.91
C PRO A 555 -3.58 5.32 -32.97
N PRO A 556 -3.75 4.05 -33.39
CA PRO A 556 -2.65 3.14 -33.62
C PRO A 556 -1.60 3.72 -34.58
N THR A 557 -0.33 3.37 -34.35
CA THR A 557 0.77 3.66 -35.27
C THR A 557 0.71 2.75 -36.50
N ASP A 558 0.32 1.49 -36.30
CA ASP A 558 0.15 0.48 -37.34
C ASP A 558 -0.87 -0.57 -36.89
N GLY A 559 -1.27 -1.46 -37.80
CA GLY A 559 -2.31 -2.46 -37.59
C GLY A 559 -3.73 -1.90 -37.75
N THR A 560 -4.73 -2.74 -37.49
CA THR A 560 -6.14 -2.41 -37.75
C THR A 560 -7.03 -2.65 -36.55
N VAL A 561 -7.99 -1.75 -36.34
CA VAL A 561 -9.06 -1.88 -35.37
C VAL A 561 -10.40 -1.82 -36.11
N VAL A 562 -11.19 -2.88 -35.98
CA VAL A 562 -12.52 -3.02 -36.58
C VAL A 562 -13.55 -2.99 -35.46
N PHE A 563 -14.58 -2.15 -35.61
CA PHE A 563 -15.70 -2.05 -34.69
C PHE A 563 -17.01 -2.26 -35.44
N ALA A 564 -17.82 -3.23 -35.01
CA ALA A 564 -19.07 -3.61 -35.65
C ALA A 564 -18.92 -3.83 -37.18
N GLY A 565 -17.83 -4.49 -37.58
CA GLY A 565 -17.47 -4.75 -38.98
C GLY A 565 -16.90 -3.57 -39.78
N GLU A 566 -16.70 -2.40 -39.17
CA GLU A 566 -16.14 -1.20 -39.82
C GLU A 566 -14.74 -0.86 -39.29
N GLU A 567 -13.77 -0.69 -40.19
CA GLU A 567 -12.39 -0.34 -39.84
C GLU A 567 -12.25 1.14 -39.46
N LEU A 568 -11.92 1.42 -38.19
CA LEU A 568 -11.90 2.77 -37.64
C LEU A 568 -10.84 3.68 -38.28
N GLY A 569 -9.67 3.13 -38.62
CA GLY A 569 -8.57 3.90 -39.21
C GLY A 569 -8.88 4.50 -40.60
N SER A 570 -9.87 3.93 -41.29
CA SER A 570 -10.32 4.38 -42.61
C SER A 570 -11.32 5.55 -42.57
N LEU A 571 -11.90 5.82 -41.39
CA LEU A 571 -12.99 6.78 -41.21
C LEU A 571 -12.51 8.23 -41.19
N SER A 572 -13.31 9.12 -41.78
CA SER A 572 -13.08 10.55 -41.63
C SER A 572 -13.33 11.02 -40.19
N LYS A 573 -12.80 12.18 -39.81
CA LYS A 573 -13.05 12.78 -38.48
C LYS A 573 -14.54 12.94 -38.15
N SER A 574 -15.39 13.16 -39.14
CA SER A 574 -16.84 13.29 -38.94
C SER A 574 -17.52 11.94 -38.73
N GLU A 575 -17.04 10.88 -39.37
CA GLU A 575 -17.55 9.50 -39.22
C GLU A 575 -17.10 8.93 -37.88
N LEU A 576 -15.83 9.10 -37.51
CA LEU A 576 -15.31 8.78 -36.18
C LEU A 576 -16.11 9.47 -35.08
N ARG A 577 -16.45 10.76 -35.24
CA ARG A 577 -17.26 11.48 -34.25
C ARG A 577 -18.66 10.88 -34.08
N LYS A 578 -19.24 10.28 -35.14
CA LYS A 578 -20.52 9.58 -35.03
C LYS A 578 -20.36 8.24 -34.32
N ARG A 579 -19.29 7.50 -34.61
CA ARG A 579 -18.97 6.20 -33.98
C ARG A 579 -18.56 6.32 -32.51
N ARG A 580 -17.97 7.44 -32.10
CA ARG A 580 -17.61 7.70 -30.70
C ARG A 580 -18.78 7.66 -29.74
N LYS A 581 -20.03 7.80 -30.17
CA LYS A 581 -21.17 7.64 -29.26
C LYS A 581 -21.40 6.16 -28.90
N ASP A 582 -21.02 5.26 -29.80
CA ASP A 582 -21.21 3.81 -29.69
C ASP A 582 -20.07 3.17 -28.86
N MET A 583 -18.96 3.91 -28.64
CA MET A 583 -17.79 3.45 -27.89
C MET A 583 -17.38 4.47 -26.83
N GLN A 584 -17.34 4.10 -25.55
CA GLN A 584 -17.04 5.01 -24.45
C GLN A 584 -15.92 4.50 -23.56
N MET A 585 -15.43 5.37 -22.68
CA MET A 585 -14.36 5.05 -21.73
C MET A 585 -14.75 5.51 -20.32
N VAL A 586 -14.57 4.63 -19.35
CA VAL A 586 -14.48 4.96 -17.93
C VAL A 586 -12.99 5.02 -17.60
N PHE A 587 -12.52 6.16 -17.07
CA PHE A 587 -11.10 6.42 -16.86
C PHE A 587 -10.68 6.04 -15.43
N GLN A 588 -9.40 5.65 -15.28
CA GLN A 588 -8.75 5.18 -14.04
C GLN A 588 -8.95 6.10 -12.83
N ASP A 589 -8.75 7.40 -12.98
CA ASP A 589 -8.93 8.36 -11.88
C ASP A 589 -10.13 9.29 -12.14
N PRO A 590 -11.20 9.18 -11.34
CA PRO A 590 -12.34 10.09 -11.40
C PRO A 590 -11.96 11.56 -11.17
N MET A 591 -10.98 11.85 -10.33
CA MET A 591 -10.64 13.22 -9.97
C MET A 591 -9.96 13.95 -11.13
N SER A 592 -8.99 13.31 -11.79
CA SER A 592 -8.36 13.88 -13.00
C SER A 592 -9.28 13.84 -14.23
N SER A 593 -10.24 12.92 -14.30
CA SER A 593 -11.14 12.78 -15.44
C SER A 593 -12.42 13.62 -15.38
N LEU A 594 -12.78 14.18 -14.21
CA LEU A 594 -13.91 15.09 -14.03
C LEU A 594 -13.42 16.56 -13.99
N ASP A 595 -14.07 17.48 -14.70
CA ASP A 595 -13.74 18.92 -14.57
C ASP A 595 -14.16 19.40 -13.18
N PRO A 596 -13.22 19.89 -12.33
CA PRO A 596 -13.53 20.31 -10.96
C PRO A 596 -14.51 21.49 -10.88
N ARG A 597 -14.75 22.18 -12.01
CA ARG A 597 -15.67 23.31 -12.13
C ARG A 597 -17.07 22.91 -12.59
N MET A 598 -17.30 21.64 -12.91
CA MET A 598 -18.59 21.12 -13.33
C MET A 598 -19.23 20.30 -12.22
N THR A 599 -20.51 20.53 -11.99
CA THR A 599 -21.32 19.69 -11.08
C THR A 599 -21.55 18.31 -11.68
N ALA A 600 -21.84 17.29 -10.86
CA ALA A 600 -22.15 15.93 -11.30
C ALA A 600 -23.18 15.90 -12.44
N GLY A 601 -24.30 16.61 -12.28
CA GLY A 601 -25.35 16.68 -13.29
C GLY A 601 -24.92 17.39 -14.58
N GLN A 602 -23.98 18.34 -14.51
CA GLN A 602 -23.41 18.97 -15.71
C GLN A 602 -22.48 18.02 -16.47
N THR A 603 -21.68 17.24 -15.74
CA THR A 603 -20.76 16.26 -16.31
C THR A 603 -21.49 15.14 -17.03
N ILE A 604 -22.54 14.56 -16.42
CA ILE A 604 -23.38 13.54 -17.07
C ILE A 604 -24.13 14.12 -18.28
N MET A 605 -24.51 15.41 -18.24
CA MET A 605 -25.22 16.06 -19.34
C MET A 605 -24.33 16.43 -20.53
N GLU A 606 -23.02 16.49 -20.36
CA GLU A 606 -22.11 16.98 -21.38
C GLU A 606 -22.11 16.12 -22.66
N PRO A 607 -21.99 14.78 -22.60
CA PRO A 607 -22.07 13.93 -23.80
C PRO A 607 -23.39 14.10 -24.56
N LEU A 608 -24.52 14.22 -23.85
CA LEU A 608 -25.84 14.49 -24.45
C LEU A 608 -25.88 15.80 -25.24
N LYS A 609 -25.14 16.83 -24.81
CA LYS A 609 -25.02 18.10 -25.53
C LYS A 609 -24.10 17.99 -26.74
N ILE A 610 -22.98 17.28 -26.61
CA ILE A 610 -21.98 17.13 -27.68
C ILE A 610 -22.53 16.38 -28.89
N HIS A 611 -23.44 15.42 -28.63
CA HIS A 611 -24.06 14.56 -29.63
C HIS A 611 -25.51 14.94 -29.98
N ASP A 612 -25.99 16.11 -29.50
CA ASP A 612 -27.35 16.60 -29.74
C ASP A 612 -28.46 15.58 -29.39
N LEU A 613 -28.26 14.82 -28.30
CA LEU A 613 -29.19 13.81 -27.80
C LEU A 613 -30.14 14.39 -26.75
N ALA A 614 -31.28 13.71 -26.57
CA ALA A 614 -32.30 14.01 -25.57
C ALA A 614 -32.74 15.49 -25.53
N GLU A 615 -32.79 16.17 -26.68
CA GLU A 615 -33.18 17.58 -26.75
C GLU A 615 -34.53 17.83 -26.07
N GLY A 616 -34.58 18.84 -25.18
CA GLY A 616 -35.77 19.15 -24.39
C GLY A 616 -35.99 18.28 -23.15
N ARG A 617 -35.39 17.08 -23.07
CA ARG A 617 -35.48 16.16 -21.90
C ARG A 617 -34.14 15.76 -21.27
N ARG A 618 -33.04 16.43 -21.61
CA ARG A 618 -31.69 16.10 -21.09
C ARG A 618 -31.63 15.99 -19.57
N ARG A 619 -32.32 16.88 -18.85
CA ARG A 619 -32.31 16.86 -17.39
C ARG A 619 -33.02 15.61 -16.84
N GLU A 620 -34.11 15.20 -17.47
CA GLU A 620 -34.82 13.95 -17.14
C GLU A 620 -33.91 12.75 -17.39
N ARG A 621 -33.26 12.68 -18.57
CA ARG A 621 -32.29 11.63 -18.89
C ARG A 621 -31.13 11.56 -17.90
N VAL A 622 -30.62 12.71 -17.43
CA VAL A 622 -29.57 12.73 -16.40
C VAL A 622 -30.07 12.13 -15.08
N PHE A 623 -31.31 12.40 -14.68
CA PHE A 623 -31.86 11.77 -13.47
C PHE A 623 -32.09 10.28 -13.64
N GLU A 624 -32.55 9.81 -14.81
CA GLU A 624 -32.63 8.37 -15.13
C GLU A 624 -31.25 7.70 -15.01
N LEU A 625 -30.20 8.32 -15.55
CA LEU A 625 -28.83 7.81 -15.46
C LEU A 625 -28.30 7.83 -14.03
N MET A 626 -28.56 8.91 -13.28
CA MET A 626 -28.19 8.99 -11.86
C MET A 626 -28.86 7.88 -11.05
N GLU A 627 -30.14 7.63 -11.28
CA GLU A 627 -30.88 6.54 -10.62
C GLU A 627 -30.29 5.17 -10.99
N ALA A 628 -30.00 4.92 -12.28
CA ALA A 628 -29.38 3.66 -12.73
C ALA A 628 -28.03 3.39 -12.07
N VAL A 629 -27.20 4.43 -11.84
CA VAL A 629 -25.92 4.27 -11.13
C VAL A 629 -26.01 4.45 -9.62
N GLY A 630 -27.21 4.51 -9.04
CA GLY A 630 -27.41 4.65 -7.59
C GLY A 630 -27.01 6.00 -6.98
N LEU A 631 -27.01 7.08 -7.77
CA LEU A 631 -26.82 8.46 -7.30
C LEU A 631 -28.16 9.11 -6.92
N GLU A 632 -28.19 9.79 -5.77
CA GLU A 632 -29.36 10.51 -5.30
C GLU A 632 -29.61 11.80 -6.11
N PRO A 633 -30.87 12.20 -6.34
CA PRO A 633 -31.19 13.44 -7.06
C PRO A 633 -30.56 14.71 -6.44
N GLY A 634 -30.34 14.73 -5.13
CA GLY A 634 -29.68 15.83 -4.42
C GLY A 634 -28.21 16.03 -4.80
N GLN A 635 -27.55 15.00 -5.33
CA GLN A 635 -26.15 15.07 -5.76
C GLN A 635 -25.96 15.75 -7.11
N PHE A 636 -27.05 16.03 -7.85
CA PHE A 636 -26.99 16.68 -9.17
C PHE A 636 -26.16 17.97 -9.16
N GLY A 637 -26.27 18.76 -8.09
CA GLY A 637 -25.61 20.05 -7.94
C GLY A 637 -24.25 20.01 -7.25
N ARG A 638 -23.76 18.84 -6.84
CA ARG A 638 -22.48 18.70 -6.14
C ARG A 638 -21.29 18.73 -7.09
N TYR A 639 -20.19 19.31 -6.65
CA TYR A 639 -18.91 19.31 -7.35
C TYR A 639 -18.09 18.05 -7.01
N PRO A 640 -17.07 17.66 -7.81
CA PRO A 640 -16.29 16.44 -7.59
C PRO A 640 -15.65 16.33 -6.20
N HIS A 641 -15.21 17.45 -5.60
CA HIS A 641 -14.64 17.48 -4.26
C HIS A 641 -15.68 17.31 -3.13
N GLU A 642 -16.98 17.43 -3.44
CA GLU A 642 -18.10 17.22 -2.50
C GLU A 642 -18.70 15.81 -2.60
N LEU A 643 -18.10 14.93 -3.40
CA LEU A 643 -18.50 13.55 -3.63
C LEU A 643 -17.46 12.58 -3.06
N SER A 644 -17.90 11.42 -2.57
CA SER A 644 -17.00 10.33 -2.19
C SER A 644 -16.31 9.71 -3.42
N GLY A 645 -15.25 8.92 -3.22
CA GLY A 645 -14.57 8.19 -4.31
C GLY A 645 -15.53 7.37 -5.17
N GLY A 646 -16.34 6.52 -4.54
CA GLY A 646 -17.35 5.72 -5.24
C GLY A 646 -18.43 6.57 -5.94
N GLN A 647 -18.85 7.70 -5.35
CA GLN A 647 -19.79 8.61 -6.00
C GLN A 647 -19.19 9.27 -7.25
N ARG A 648 -17.92 9.68 -7.19
CA ARG A 648 -17.19 10.19 -8.36
C ARG A 648 -17.10 9.13 -9.47
N GLN A 649 -16.83 7.88 -9.09
CA GLN A 649 -16.80 6.76 -10.04
C GLN A 649 -18.15 6.54 -10.71
N ARG A 650 -19.25 6.51 -9.94
CA ARG A 650 -20.63 6.42 -10.46
C ARG A 650 -20.96 7.56 -11.43
N VAL A 651 -20.51 8.79 -11.15
CA VAL A 651 -20.67 9.93 -12.09
C VAL A 651 -19.90 9.67 -13.39
N GLY A 652 -18.69 9.11 -13.32
CA GLY A 652 -17.89 8.70 -14.48
C GLY A 652 -18.59 7.63 -15.34
N ILE A 653 -19.17 6.61 -14.70
CA ILE A 653 -19.96 5.55 -15.35
C ILE A 653 -21.22 6.14 -16.00
N ALA A 654 -22.00 6.94 -15.26
CA ALA A 654 -23.20 7.60 -15.79
C ALA A 654 -22.90 8.51 -16.98
N ARG A 655 -21.74 9.19 -16.97
CA ARG A 655 -21.26 9.99 -18.11
C ARG A 655 -21.00 9.12 -19.34
N ALA A 656 -20.36 7.96 -19.18
CA ALA A 656 -20.12 7.04 -20.30
C ALA A 656 -21.43 6.49 -20.87
N LEU A 657 -22.38 6.10 -20.00
CA LEU A 657 -23.70 5.58 -20.41
C LEU A 657 -24.61 6.62 -21.06
N ALA A 658 -24.31 7.93 -20.91
CA ALA A 658 -25.20 8.99 -21.33
C ALA A 658 -25.53 8.98 -22.83
N VAL A 659 -24.72 8.32 -23.66
CA VAL A 659 -24.88 8.22 -25.11
C VAL A 659 -25.37 6.85 -25.60
N ASP A 660 -25.75 5.96 -24.68
CA ASP A 660 -26.20 4.58 -24.95
C ASP A 660 -25.16 3.78 -25.78
N PRO A 661 -23.93 3.59 -25.27
CA PRO A 661 -22.85 2.93 -26.02
C PRO A 661 -23.04 1.41 -26.13
N ASP A 662 -22.48 0.80 -27.17
CA ASP A 662 -22.43 -0.66 -27.35
C ASP A 662 -21.15 -1.26 -26.72
N PHE A 663 -20.07 -0.48 -26.66
CA PHE A 663 -18.76 -0.89 -26.13
C PHE A 663 -18.18 0.12 -25.15
N ILE A 664 -17.70 -0.35 -24.00
CA ILE A 664 -17.05 0.46 -22.97
C ILE A 664 -15.68 -0.11 -22.63
N VAL A 665 -14.64 0.72 -22.69
CA VAL A 665 -13.36 0.43 -22.05
C VAL A 665 -13.42 0.94 -20.62
N ALA A 666 -13.41 0.03 -19.65
CA ALA A 666 -13.36 0.35 -18.23
C ALA A 666 -11.89 0.25 -17.77
N ASP A 667 -11.21 1.39 -17.72
CA ASP A 667 -9.80 1.47 -17.35
C ASP A 667 -9.68 1.63 -15.84
N GLU A 668 -9.34 0.56 -15.12
CA GLU A 668 -9.17 0.48 -13.67
C GLU A 668 -10.34 1.11 -12.85
N PRO A 669 -11.59 0.71 -13.14
CA PRO A 669 -12.79 1.39 -12.62
C PRO A 669 -13.02 1.23 -11.11
N VAL A 670 -12.25 0.37 -10.44
CA VAL A 670 -12.35 0.08 -9.01
C VAL A 670 -11.08 0.43 -8.23
N SER A 671 -10.05 0.93 -8.92
CA SER A 671 -8.76 1.23 -8.29
C SER A 671 -8.90 2.32 -7.22
N ALA A 672 -8.12 2.20 -6.14
CA ALA A 672 -8.10 3.12 -5.00
C ALA A 672 -9.46 3.32 -4.27
N LEU A 673 -10.39 2.37 -4.42
CA LEU A 673 -11.63 2.30 -3.64
C LEU A 673 -11.49 1.21 -2.57
N ASP A 674 -12.16 1.38 -1.43
CA ASP A 674 -12.25 0.32 -0.42
C ASP A 674 -13.10 -0.87 -0.91
N VAL A 675 -12.84 -2.07 -0.37
CA VAL A 675 -13.43 -3.35 -0.79
C VAL A 675 -14.97 -3.31 -0.88
N SER A 676 -15.64 -2.65 0.08
CA SER A 676 -17.10 -2.50 0.08
C SER A 676 -17.59 -1.67 -1.10
N VAL A 677 -16.95 -0.52 -1.36
CA VAL A 677 -17.28 0.33 -2.53
C VAL A 677 -16.90 -0.37 -3.84
N GLN A 678 -15.78 -1.09 -3.91
CA GLN A 678 -15.39 -1.88 -5.08
C GLN A 678 -16.50 -2.89 -5.43
N ALA A 679 -16.98 -3.65 -4.46
CA ALA A 679 -18.08 -4.60 -4.64
C ALA A 679 -19.36 -3.94 -5.18
N GLN A 680 -19.69 -2.74 -4.70
CA GLN A 680 -20.84 -1.98 -5.23
C GLN A 680 -20.65 -1.58 -6.70
N ILE A 681 -19.44 -1.21 -7.12
CA ILE A 681 -19.15 -0.80 -8.49
C ILE A 681 -19.14 -2.02 -9.42
N ILE A 682 -18.61 -3.16 -8.98
CA ILE A 682 -18.62 -4.42 -9.72
C ILE A 682 -20.06 -4.87 -9.99
N ASN A 683 -20.87 -5.00 -8.94
CA ASN A 683 -22.29 -5.34 -9.08
C ASN A 683 -23.04 -4.35 -9.98
N LEU A 684 -22.70 -3.05 -9.90
CA LEU A 684 -23.28 -2.04 -10.78
C LEU A 684 -22.92 -2.30 -12.25
N LEU A 685 -21.67 -2.64 -12.55
CA LEU A 685 -21.24 -2.91 -13.93
C LEU A 685 -21.94 -4.16 -14.49
N GLU A 686 -22.11 -5.20 -13.68
CA GLU A 686 -22.88 -6.40 -14.03
C GLU A 686 -24.35 -6.08 -14.30
N ASP A 687 -25.01 -5.36 -13.38
CA ASP A 687 -26.41 -4.93 -13.55
C ASP A 687 -26.59 -4.11 -14.84
N LEU A 688 -25.62 -3.24 -15.15
CA LEU A 688 -25.62 -2.45 -16.38
C LEU A 688 -25.37 -3.30 -17.63
N GLN A 689 -24.50 -4.32 -17.54
CA GLN A 689 -24.27 -5.28 -18.62
C GLN A 689 -25.57 -6.01 -18.98
N GLU A 690 -26.29 -6.49 -17.97
CA GLU A 690 -27.56 -7.19 -18.13
C GLU A 690 -28.67 -6.27 -18.66
N GLU A 691 -28.82 -5.07 -18.07
CA GLU A 691 -29.90 -4.15 -18.42
C GLU A 691 -29.74 -3.56 -19.82
N PHE A 692 -28.50 -3.18 -20.19
CA PHE A 692 -28.22 -2.46 -21.44
C PHE A 692 -27.57 -3.33 -22.52
N GLY A 693 -27.18 -4.57 -22.21
CA GLY A 693 -26.48 -5.46 -23.15
C GLY A 693 -25.08 -4.96 -23.52
N LEU A 694 -24.37 -4.35 -22.57
CA LEU A 694 -23.07 -3.70 -22.79
C LEU A 694 -21.98 -4.74 -23.06
N THR A 695 -20.97 -4.31 -23.81
CA THR A 695 -19.72 -5.06 -24.02
C THR A 695 -18.57 -4.33 -23.34
N PHE A 696 -17.77 -5.03 -22.55
CA PHE A 696 -16.68 -4.42 -21.78
C PHE A 696 -15.30 -4.93 -22.19
N LEU A 697 -14.36 -3.99 -22.34
CA LEU A 697 -12.94 -4.27 -22.12
C LEU A 697 -12.61 -3.76 -20.72
N PHE A 698 -12.44 -4.69 -19.77
CA PHE A 698 -12.19 -4.39 -18.38
C PHE A 698 -10.69 -4.46 -18.08
N ILE A 699 -10.06 -3.31 -17.85
CA ILE A 699 -8.63 -3.24 -17.51
C ILE A 699 -8.51 -3.13 -15.99
N ALA A 700 -7.78 -4.04 -15.37
CA ALA A 700 -7.49 -3.99 -13.94
C ALA A 700 -6.12 -4.58 -13.63
N HIS A 701 -5.60 -4.25 -12.45
CA HIS A 701 -4.41 -4.88 -11.87
C HIS A 701 -4.78 -5.93 -10.81
N ASP A 702 -5.96 -5.82 -10.20
CA ASP A 702 -6.51 -6.80 -9.27
C ASP A 702 -7.14 -7.98 -10.03
N LEU A 703 -6.49 -9.13 -9.93
CA LEU A 703 -6.93 -10.36 -10.59
C LEU A 703 -8.15 -11.00 -9.90
N SER A 704 -8.36 -10.78 -8.60
CA SER A 704 -9.55 -11.27 -7.88
C SER A 704 -10.81 -10.59 -8.40
N VAL A 705 -10.74 -9.28 -8.68
CA VAL A 705 -11.82 -8.54 -9.34
C VAL A 705 -12.03 -9.05 -10.78
N VAL A 706 -10.95 -9.25 -11.53
CA VAL A 706 -11.03 -9.72 -12.93
C VAL A 706 -11.67 -11.09 -13.01
N ARG A 707 -11.34 -11.98 -12.06
CA ARG A 707 -11.93 -13.31 -11.96
C ARG A 707 -13.44 -13.26 -11.80
N HIS A 708 -13.94 -12.30 -11.03
CA HIS A 708 -15.37 -12.19 -10.73
C HIS A 708 -16.18 -11.65 -11.91
N ILE A 709 -15.68 -10.61 -12.60
CA ILE A 709 -16.47 -9.87 -13.61
C ILE A 709 -16.22 -10.31 -15.07
N SER A 710 -15.11 -11.00 -15.36
CA SER A 710 -14.70 -11.26 -16.75
C SER A 710 -15.12 -12.65 -17.22
N ASP A 711 -15.59 -12.76 -18.46
CA ASP A 711 -15.83 -14.04 -19.14
C ASP A 711 -14.52 -14.67 -19.64
N ARG A 712 -13.64 -13.82 -20.18
CA ARG A 712 -12.31 -14.16 -20.69
C ARG A 712 -11.28 -13.18 -20.16
N VAL A 713 -10.04 -13.64 -20.06
CA VAL A 713 -8.91 -12.82 -19.61
C VAL A 713 -7.79 -12.88 -20.63
N ALA A 714 -7.30 -11.72 -21.03
CA ALA A 714 -6.09 -11.53 -21.82
C ALA A 714 -4.97 -10.96 -20.95
N VAL A 715 -3.84 -11.64 -20.92
CA VAL A 715 -2.66 -11.26 -20.13
C VAL A 715 -1.66 -10.54 -21.03
N MET A 716 -1.25 -9.35 -20.63
CA MET A 716 -0.36 -8.47 -21.40
C MET A 716 0.98 -8.28 -20.69
N TYR A 717 2.08 -8.48 -21.42
CA TYR A 717 3.44 -8.23 -20.94
C TYR A 717 4.23 -7.42 -21.97
N LEU A 718 4.79 -6.28 -21.53
CA LEU A 718 5.66 -5.40 -22.32
C LEU A 718 5.17 -5.13 -23.75
N GLY A 719 3.89 -4.74 -23.92
CA GLY A 719 3.32 -4.39 -25.22
C GLY A 719 2.69 -5.56 -26.01
N GLU A 720 2.78 -6.80 -25.54
CA GLU A 720 2.30 -8.01 -26.23
C GLU A 720 1.27 -8.78 -25.39
N ILE A 721 0.31 -9.42 -26.04
CA ILE A 721 -0.60 -10.39 -25.39
C ILE A 721 0.13 -11.73 -25.32
N VAL A 722 0.32 -12.25 -24.11
CA VAL A 722 1.07 -13.48 -23.87
C VAL A 722 0.20 -14.69 -23.61
N GLU A 723 -1.04 -14.50 -23.18
CA GLU A 723 -1.98 -15.57 -22.92
C GLU A 723 -3.42 -15.04 -22.98
N VAL A 724 -4.35 -15.82 -23.54
CA VAL A 724 -5.78 -15.54 -23.50
C VAL A 724 -6.53 -16.83 -23.18
N ALA A 725 -7.50 -16.80 -22.28
CA ALA A 725 -8.36 -17.95 -21.98
C ALA A 725 -9.71 -17.51 -21.40
N GLU A 726 -10.65 -18.45 -21.30
CA GLU A 726 -11.78 -18.32 -20.36
C GLU A 726 -11.25 -18.16 -18.94
N THR A 727 -11.93 -17.33 -18.15
CA THR A 727 -11.47 -16.92 -16.82
C THR A 727 -11.15 -18.12 -15.94
N ASP A 728 -12.08 -19.04 -15.72
CA ASP A 728 -11.84 -20.23 -14.89
C ASP A 728 -10.66 -21.07 -15.38
N THR A 729 -10.53 -21.25 -16.70
CA THR A 729 -9.41 -22.02 -17.29
C THR A 729 -8.06 -21.34 -17.04
N LEU A 730 -8.00 -20.00 -17.11
CA LEU A 730 -6.77 -19.24 -16.86
C LEU A 730 -6.30 -19.40 -15.41
N PHE A 731 -7.23 -19.29 -14.45
CA PHE A 731 -6.93 -19.37 -13.01
C PHE A 731 -6.59 -20.79 -12.58
N GLU A 732 -7.30 -21.81 -13.09
CA GLU A 732 -7.03 -23.21 -12.77
C GLU A 732 -5.75 -23.75 -13.41
N SER A 733 -5.44 -23.33 -14.64
CA SER A 733 -4.40 -23.96 -15.46
C SER A 733 -3.55 -22.99 -16.29
N PRO A 734 -2.89 -21.99 -15.69
CA PRO A 734 -2.13 -20.99 -16.42
C PRO A 734 -0.97 -21.62 -17.21
N LYS A 735 -0.92 -21.35 -18.52
CA LYS A 735 0.08 -21.87 -19.43
C LYS A 735 1.36 -21.04 -19.41
N HIS A 736 1.27 -19.71 -19.47
CA HIS A 736 2.44 -18.85 -19.59
C HIS A 736 3.09 -18.65 -18.20
N PRO A 737 4.42 -18.79 -18.06
CA PRO A 737 5.09 -18.66 -16.75
C PRO A 737 4.88 -17.30 -16.08
N TYR A 738 4.70 -16.23 -16.87
CA TYR A 738 4.31 -14.91 -16.37
C TYR A 738 2.92 -14.91 -15.72
N THR A 739 1.92 -15.48 -16.39
CA THR A 739 0.56 -15.59 -15.86
C THR A 739 0.55 -16.37 -14.55
N ARG A 740 1.29 -17.48 -14.49
CA ARG A 740 1.44 -18.25 -13.25
C ARG A 740 2.03 -17.42 -12.13
N ALA A 741 3.06 -16.62 -12.42
CA ALA A 741 3.67 -15.75 -11.42
C ALA A 741 2.72 -14.63 -10.96
N LEU A 742 1.99 -14.00 -11.90
CA LEU A 742 0.95 -13.02 -11.59
C LEU A 742 -0.12 -13.59 -10.65
N LEU A 743 -0.65 -14.77 -10.98
CA LEU A 743 -1.70 -15.44 -10.19
C LEU A 743 -1.17 -15.85 -8.80
N SER A 744 0.04 -16.38 -8.71
CA SER A 744 0.66 -16.75 -7.42
C SER A 744 0.99 -15.54 -6.53
N ALA A 745 0.94 -14.32 -7.07
CA ALA A 745 1.21 -13.10 -6.32
C ALA A 745 -0.07 -12.45 -5.75
N ILE A 746 -1.26 -12.96 -6.10
CA ILE A 746 -2.54 -12.47 -5.57
C ILE A 746 -2.61 -12.81 -4.08
N PRO A 747 -2.87 -11.83 -3.18
CA PRO A 747 -3.08 -12.13 -1.79
C PRO A 747 -4.37 -12.92 -1.55
N GLU A 748 -4.30 -14.01 -0.79
CA GLU A 748 -5.48 -14.78 -0.42
C GLU A 748 -6.08 -14.28 0.89
N PRO A 749 -7.41 -14.04 0.99
CA PRO A 749 -8.06 -13.63 2.23
C PRO A 749 -8.27 -14.81 3.20
N ASP A 750 -7.27 -15.69 3.30
CA ASP A 750 -7.20 -16.83 4.21
C ASP A 750 -5.83 -16.84 4.90
N PRO A 751 -5.75 -16.58 6.20
CA PRO A 751 -4.47 -16.58 6.92
C PRO A 751 -3.82 -17.96 7.03
N LEU A 752 -4.52 -19.03 6.67
CA LEU A 752 -4.00 -20.40 6.65
C LEU A 752 -3.57 -20.84 5.24
N ALA A 753 -3.67 -19.97 4.23
CA ALA A 753 -3.24 -20.26 2.87
C ALA A 753 -1.72 -20.55 2.80
N ASP A 754 -1.33 -21.49 1.93
CA ASP A 754 0.08 -21.82 1.72
C ASP A 754 0.73 -20.83 0.76
N THR A 755 1.52 -19.90 1.32
CA THR A 755 2.27 -18.91 0.54
C THR A 755 3.58 -19.46 -0.05
N GLY A 756 3.95 -20.72 0.26
CA GLY A 756 5.22 -21.33 -0.14
C GLY A 756 5.39 -21.59 -1.64
N ASP A 757 4.29 -21.63 -2.40
CA ASP A 757 4.29 -21.82 -3.86
C ASP A 757 4.38 -20.48 -4.65
N ARG A 758 4.49 -19.33 -3.95
CA ARG A 758 4.58 -17.99 -4.58
C ARG A 758 5.82 -17.88 -5.48
N THR A 759 5.60 -17.50 -6.74
CA THR A 759 6.69 -17.28 -7.69
C THR A 759 7.12 -15.81 -7.70
N ILE A 760 8.14 -15.47 -6.93
CA ILE A 760 8.70 -14.11 -6.91
C ILE A 760 9.51 -13.83 -8.19
N LEU A 761 9.07 -12.85 -8.98
CA LEU A 761 9.77 -12.42 -10.20
C LEU A 761 10.94 -11.49 -9.85
N ARG A 762 12.18 -12.00 -9.89
CA ARG A 762 13.39 -11.19 -9.67
C ARG A 762 13.63 -10.18 -10.81
N GLY A 763 14.11 -8.99 -10.46
CA GLY A 763 14.51 -7.94 -11.39
C GLY A 763 13.36 -7.06 -11.91
N ASP A 764 13.71 -5.86 -12.39
CA ASP A 764 12.76 -4.89 -12.93
C ASP A 764 12.22 -5.26 -14.32
N VAL A 765 11.04 -4.74 -14.65
CA VAL A 765 10.45 -4.83 -16.00
C VAL A 765 11.39 -4.19 -17.03
N PRO A 766 11.78 -4.90 -18.11
CA PRO A 766 12.64 -4.34 -19.14
C PRO A 766 12.05 -3.07 -19.79
N SER A 767 12.93 -2.20 -20.30
CA SER A 767 12.50 -0.96 -20.95
C SER A 767 11.68 -1.23 -22.22
N PRO A 768 10.50 -0.60 -22.38
CA PRO A 768 9.73 -0.69 -23.63
C PRO A 768 10.41 0.02 -24.83
N ILE A 769 11.51 0.76 -24.59
CA ILE A 769 12.29 1.41 -25.65
C ILE A 769 13.14 0.39 -26.40
N ASP A 770 13.78 -0.51 -25.64
CA ASP A 770 14.65 -1.57 -26.17
C ASP A 770 14.23 -2.92 -25.57
N PRO A 771 13.09 -3.49 -26.03
CA PRO A 771 12.59 -4.72 -25.47
C PRO A 771 13.53 -5.90 -25.80
N PRO A 772 13.60 -6.93 -24.92
CA PRO A 772 14.44 -8.10 -25.16
C PRO A 772 14.13 -8.78 -26.50
N SER A 773 15.18 -9.32 -27.15
CA SER A 773 15.00 -10.17 -28.34
C SER A 773 14.29 -11.48 -28.00
N GLY A 774 13.51 -12.02 -28.94
CA GLY A 774 12.79 -13.27 -28.72
C GLY A 774 11.57 -13.07 -27.82
N CYS A 775 11.32 -14.00 -26.90
CA CYS A 775 10.34 -13.84 -25.84
C CYS A 775 10.70 -12.67 -24.93
N ARG A 776 9.83 -11.66 -24.84
CA ARG A 776 10.04 -10.46 -23.99
C ARG A 776 10.20 -10.79 -22.51
N PHE A 777 9.59 -11.87 -22.05
CA PHE A 777 9.62 -12.29 -20.65
C PHE A 777 10.88 -13.10 -20.28
N ARG A 778 11.73 -13.47 -21.26
CA ARG A 778 12.86 -14.39 -21.03
C ARG A 778 13.83 -13.97 -19.93
N THR A 779 13.96 -12.67 -19.69
CA THR A 779 14.88 -12.10 -18.69
C THR A 779 14.39 -12.31 -17.26
N ARG A 780 13.07 -12.53 -17.06
CA ARG A 780 12.43 -12.74 -15.75
C ARG A 780 11.78 -14.12 -15.63
N CYS A 781 11.78 -14.91 -16.70
CA CYS A 781 11.03 -16.15 -16.81
C CYS A 781 11.59 -17.26 -15.90
N PRO A 782 10.74 -17.86 -15.02
CA PRO A 782 11.14 -19.00 -14.22
C PRO A 782 11.45 -20.27 -14.98
N SER A 783 10.84 -20.39 -16.15
CA SER A 783 10.94 -21.58 -16.98
C SER A 783 11.68 -21.28 -18.28
N VAL A 784 12.63 -20.33 -18.26
CA VAL A 784 13.51 -20.06 -19.42
C VAL A 784 14.22 -21.35 -19.82
N ILE A 785 14.10 -21.74 -21.10
CA ILE A 785 14.47 -23.09 -21.55
C ILE A 785 15.97 -23.16 -21.78
N PRO A 786 16.73 -23.97 -21.03
CA PRO A 786 18.17 -24.15 -21.28
C PRO A 786 18.44 -24.85 -22.62
N PRO A 787 19.64 -24.69 -23.20
CA PRO A 787 20.07 -25.49 -24.34
C PRO A 787 19.97 -26.98 -24.01
N ALA A 788 19.44 -27.79 -24.94
CA ALA A 788 19.17 -29.21 -24.71
C ALA A 788 20.41 -30.06 -24.34
N ASP A 789 21.60 -29.61 -24.75
CA ASP A 789 22.87 -30.30 -24.50
C ASP A 789 23.57 -29.83 -23.20
N LEU A 790 23.00 -28.86 -22.49
CA LEU A 790 23.58 -28.27 -21.29
C LEU A 790 22.99 -28.89 -20.02
N ASP A 791 23.84 -29.58 -19.25
CA ASP A 791 23.48 -30.15 -17.94
C ASP A 791 23.58 -29.09 -16.84
N VAL A 792 22.48 -28.36 -16.63
CA VAL A 792 22.32 -27.32 -15.62
C VAL A 792 20.89 -27.37 -15.10
N ASP A 793 20.70 -27.28 -13.78
CA ASP A 793 19.37 -27.17 -13.22
C ASP A 793 18.76 -25.78 -13.50
N GLN A 794 17.45 -25.70 -13.40
CA GLN A 794 16.70 -24.52 -13.81
C GLN A 794 17.06 -23.27 -13.00
N GLU A 795 17.30 -23.42 -11.70
CA GLU A 795 17.63 -22.29 -10.82
C GLU A 795 19.01 -21.73 -11.17
N ARG A 796 20.02 -22.60 -11.27
CA ARG A 796 21.37 -22.19 -11.67
C ARG A 796 21.40 -21.59 -13.07
N TYR A 797 20.62 -22.11 -14.02
CA TYR A 797 20.53 -21.53 -15.36
C TYR A 797 19.95 -20.10 -15.32
N ARG A 798 18.95 -19.84 -14.47
CA ARG A 798 18.38 -18.50 -14.30
C ARG A 798 19.39 -17.51 -13.72
N GLU A 799 20.21 -17.92 -12.76
CA GLU A 799 21.30 -17.09 -12.23
C GLU A 799 22.31 -16.75 -13.32
N VAL A 800 22.68 -17.71 -14.18
CA VAL A 800 23.55 -17.43 -15.34
C VAL A 800 22.89 -16.43 -16.29
N MET A 801 21.60 -16.58 -16.56
CA MET A 801 20.86 -15.65 -17.42
C MET A 801 20.79 -14.24 -16.81
N PHE A 802 20.63 -14.13 -15.50
CA PHE A 802 20.67 -12.85 -14.78
C PHE A 802 22.06 -12.20 -14.86
N TYR A 803 23.13 -12.95 -14.59
CA TYR A 803 24.51 -12.47 -14.76
C TYR A 803 24.76 -12.00 -16.21
N ARG A 804 24.32 -12.79 -17.20
CA ARG A 804 24.47 -12.45 -18.61
C ARG A 804 23.70 -11.18 -18.99
N GLN A 805 22.47 -11.01 -18.51
CA GLN A 805 21.69 -9.81 -18.75
C GLN A 805 22.40 -8.57 -18.22
N ARG A 806 22.92 -8.63 -16.98
CA ARG A 806 23.68 -7.53 -16.39
C ARG A 806 24.95 -7.21 -17.18
N LEU A 807 25.62 -8.23 -17.70
CA LEU A 807 26.78 -8.05 -18.56
C LEU A 807 26.42 -7.35 -19.89
N GLU A 808 25.27 -7.70 -20.49
CA GLU A 808 24.75 -7.11 -21.73
C GLU A 808 24.32 -5.63 -21.53
N SER A 809 23.76 -5.29 -20.37
CA SER A 809 23.32 -3.92 -20.04
C SER A 809 24.43 -3.02 -19.49
N ASP A 810 25.69 -3.48 -19.50
CA ASP A 810 26.86 -2.79 -18.92
C ASP A 810 26.78 -2.61 -17.39
N ASP A 811 25.86 -3.32 -16.73
CA ASP A 811 25.37 -3.19 -15.35
C ASP A 811 26.21 -4.02 -14.34
N ILE A 812 27.53 -4.10 -14.58
CA ILE A 812 28.47 -4.81 -13.69
C ILE A 812 29.67 -3.94 -13.38
N ASP A 813 29.82 -3.56 -12.12
CA ASP A 813 30.99 -2.87 -11.58
C ASP A 813 31.79 -3.84 -10.69
N LEU A 814 32.94 -4.30 -11.20
CA LEU A 814 33.81 -5.22 -10.48
C LEU A 814 34.40 -4.60 -9.20
N ASP A 815 34.66 -3.30 -9.19
CA ASP A 815 35.23 -2.60 -8.03
C ASP A 815 34.18 -2.47 -6.92
N ALA A 816 32.90 -2.28 -7.30
CA ALA A 816 31.78 -2.30 -6.36
C ALA A 816 31.58 -3.69 -5.74
N ILE A 817 31.53 -4.74 -6.56
CA ILE A 817 31.34 -6.12 -6.08
C ILE A 817 32.48 -6.56 -5.15
N GLU A 818 33.74 -6.25 -5.48
CA GLU A 818 34.88 -6.55 -4.61
C GLU A 818 34.82 -5.80 -3.26
N SER A 819 34.13 -4.65 -3.20
CA SER A 819 33.91 -3.92 -1.95
C SER A 819 32.73 -4.45 -1.15
N GLU A 820 31.64 -4.87 -1.80
CA GLU A 820 30.43 -5.43 -1.18
C GLU A 820 30.75 -6.73 -0.43
N VAL A 821 31.38 -7.69 -1.09
CA VAL A 821 31.71 -9.00 -0.47
C VAL A 821 32.71 -8.87 0.69
N ARG A 822 33.54 -7.81 0.71
CA ARG A 822 34.46 -7.54 1.83
C ARG A 822 33.76 -7.03 3.09
N ILE A 823 32.58 -6.43 2.97
CA ILE A 823 31.81 -5.89 4.10
C ILE A 823 31.06 -7.01 4.83
N GLU A 824 30.55 -8.00 4.10
CA GLU A 824 29.84 -9.16 4.68
C GLU A 824 30.77 -10.10 5.48
N ASP A 825 32.02 -10.26 5.04
CA ASP A 825 33.05 -11.10 5.68
C ASP A 825 33.45 -10.61 7.10
N GLU A 826 33.07 -9.38 7.51
CA GLU A 826 33.30 -8.87 8.88
C GLU A 826 32.14 -9.19 9.85
N SER A 827 30.96 -9.63 9.38
CA SER A 827 29.76 -9.79 10.22
C SER A 827 29.05 -11.16 10.18
N ALA A 828 29.35 -12.05 9.23
CA ALA A 828 28.69 -13.37 9.15
C ALA A 828 29.65 -14.58 9.17
N THR A 829 29.20 -15.67 9.80
CA THR A 829 29.80 -17.01 9.71
C THR A 829 28.85 -17.93 8.94
N SER A 830 29.09 -18.19 7.65
CA SER A 830 28.41 -19.24 6.86
C SER A 830 29.10 -19.36 5.47
N ALA A 831 29.77 -20.47 5.14
CA ALA A 831 29.25 -21.62 4.37
C ALA A 831 28.63 -21.18 3.03
N VAL A 832 29.25 -21.32 1.86
CA VAL A 832 29.81 -22.53 1.22
C VAL A 832 31.03 -22.15 0.39
N ALA A 833 32.23 -22.56 0.81
CA ALA A 833 33.46 -22.30 0.05
C ALA A 833 33.59 -23.27 -1.13
N ASP A 834 33.16 -22.84 -2.32
CA ASP A 834 33.52 -23.53 -3.55
C ASP A 834 34.93 -23.10 -3.98
N GLY A 835 35.95 -23.79 -3.46
CA GLY A 835 37.36 -23.44 -3.64
C GLY A 835 37.81 -23.47 -5.10
N GLY A 836 37.81 -22.31 -5.77
CA GLY A 836 38.23 -22.14 -7.16
C GLY A 836 38.62 -20.70 -7.53
N GLU A 837 39.01 -20.47 -8.80
CA GLU A 837 39.26 -19.13 -9.36
C GLU A 837 37.95 -18.31 -9.42
N HIS A 838 38.04 -16.97 -9.30
CA HIS A 838 36.90 -16.04 -9.28
C HIS A 838 35.89 -16.20 -8.14
N ARG A 839 36.30 -16.74 -6.98
CA ARG A 839 35.43 -17.00 -5.82
C ARG A 839 34.43 -15.88 -5.48
N ILE A 840 34.91 -14.64 -5.35
CA ILE A 840 34.08 -13.46 -5.03
C ILE A 840 32.94 -13.26 -6.02
N LEU A 841 33.19 -13.44 -7.33
CA LEU A 841 32.15 -13.27 -8.35
C LEU A 841 31.17 -14.44 -8.35
N PHE A 842 31.63 -15.65 -8.01
CA PHE A 842 30.73 -16.77 -7.84
C PHE A 842 29.84 -16.60 -6.60
N GLU A 843 30.42 -16.19 -5.47
CA GLU A 843 29.69 -15.88 -4.23
C GLU A 843 28.66 -14.75 -4.44
N TYR A 844 28.96 -13.79 -5.31
CA TYR A 844 28.05 -12.67 -5.60
C TYR A 844 26.89 -13.02 -6.54
N PHE A 845 27.14 -13.80 -7.60
CA PHE A 845 26.15 -14.03 -8.66
C PHE A 845 25.36 -15.34 -8.51
N PHE A 846 25.79 -16.25 -7.64
CA PHE A 846 25.23 -17.60 -7.57
C PHE A 846 25.07 -18.07 -6.12
N ASP A 847 23.85 -18.50 -5.77
CA ASP A 847 23.52 -19.00 -4.42
C ASP A 847 24.09 -20.43 -4.16
N GLY A 848 24.73 -21.03 -5.16
CA GLY A 848 25.10 -22.44 -5.19
C GLY A 848 26.03 -22.81 -6.35
N PRO A 849 26.65 -24.00 -6.33
CA PRO A 849 27.72 -24.34 -7.25
C PRO A 849 27.20 -24.67 -8.66
N LEU A 850 27.81 -24.06 -9.69
CA LEU A 850 27.70 -24.53 -11.07
C LEU A 850 28.59 -25.76 -11.30
N SER A 851 28.11 -26.71 -12.09
CA SER A 851 28.86 -27.92 -12.48
C SER A 851 29.28 -27.94 -13.95
N GLY A 852 30.31 -28.72 -14.25
CA GLY A 852 30.67 -29.11 -15.62
C GLY A 852 30.96 -27.95 -16.57
N GLU A 853 30.34 -28.00 -17.75
CA GLU A 853 30.54 -27.04 -18.84
C GLU A 853 29.98 -25.65 -18.50
N ALA A 854 28.88 -25.57 -17.75
CA ALA A 854 28.29 -24.31 -17.33
C ALA A 854 29.27 -23.50 -16.46
N ARG A 855 29.90 -24.16 -15.47
CA ARG A 855 30.90 -23.50 -14.62
C ARG A 855 32.09 -22.98 -15.43
N ALA A 856 32.58 -23.78 -16.38
CA ALA A 856 33.74 -23.43 -17.18
C ALA A 856 33.48 -22.19 -18.05
N ALA A 857 32.30 -22.11 -18.67
CA ALA A 857 31.89 -20.97 -19.48
C ALA A 857 31.73 -19.69 -18.65
N VAL A 858 31.12 -19.78 -17.45
CA VAL A 858 30.99 -18.62 -16.54
C VAL A 858 32.37 -18.15 -16.05
N ALA A 859 33.25 -19.07 -15.66
CA ALA A 859 34.61 -18.71 -15.25
C ALA A 859 35.41 -18.03 -16.38
N GLU A 860 35.29 -18.53 -17.62
CA GLU A 860 35.92 -17.88 -18.80
C GLU A 860 35.33 -16.49 -19.06
N SER A 861 34.02 -16.32 -18.89
CA SER A 861 33.36 -15.02 -18.98
C SER A 861 33.88 -14.05 -17.93
N PHE A 862 33.99 -14.47 -16.67
CA PHE A 862 34.57 -13.65 -15.59
C PHE A 862 36.02 -13.25 -15.88
N GLU A 863 36.84 -14.15 -16.42
CA GLU A 863 38.20 -13.83 -16.81
C GLU A 863 38.23 -12.79 -17.93
N HIS A 864 37.34 -12.88 -18.92
CA HIS A 864 37.21 -11.85 -19.95
C HIS A 864 36.73 -10.52 -19.40
N LEU A 865 35.79 -10.52 -18.46
CA LEU A 865 35.28 -9.32 -17.80
C LEU A 865 36.39 -8.61 -17.01
N LYS A 866 37.17 -9.34 -16.21
CA LYS A 866 38.34 -8.80 -15.46
C LYS A 866 39.44 -8.23 -16.35
N ASN A 867 39.52 -8.66 -17.60
CA ASN A 867 40.49 -8.20 -18.58
C ASN A 867 39.94 -7.08 -19.49
N ASP A 868 38.82 -6.43 -19.12
CA ASP A 868 38.11 -5.41 -19.90
C ASP A 868 37.70 -5.86 -21.30
N ARG A 869 37.38 -7.15 -21.46
CA ARG A 869 36.94 -7.75 -22.74
C ARG A 869 35.46 -8.13 -22.70
N ARG A 870 34.58 -7.19 -22.32
CA ARG A 870 33.13 -7.40 -22.17
C ARG A 870 32.48 -8.11 -23.34
N GLY A 871 32.69 -7.66 -24.58
CA GLY A 871 32.10 -8.32 -25.75
C GLY A 871 32.56 -9.78 -25.97
N LYS A 872 33.72 -10.18 -25.43
CA LYS A 872 34.12 -11.60 -25.41
C LYS A 872 33.47 -12.35 -24.25
N ALA A 873 33.36 -11.71 -23.07
CA ALA A 873 32.66 -12.28 -21.93
C ALA A 873 31.18 -12.57 -22.28
N GLU A 874 30.53 -11.64 -22.99
CA GLU A 874 29.17 -11.78 -23.51
C GLU A 874 29.10 -12.91 -24.55
N ALA A 875 30.04 -12.94 -25.50
CA ALA A 875 30.06 -13.98 -26.54
C ALA A 875 30.19 -15.39 -25.97
N VAL A 876 31.05 -15.60 -24.96
CA VAL A 876 31.19 -16.90 -24.27
C VAL A 876 29.87 -17.35 -23.65
N LEU A 877 29.17 -16.45 -22.95
CA LEU A 877 27.89 -16.79 -22.34
C LEU A 877 26.81 -17.02 -23.38
N ARG A 878 26.76 -16.22 -24.46
CA ARG A 878 25.81 -16.43 -25.55
C ARG A 878 26.03 -17.79 -26.21
N ASP A 879 27.27 -18.13 -26.54
CA ASP A 879 27.59 -19.40 -27.23
C ASP A 879 27.26 -20.63 -26.37
N ALA A 880 27.41 -20.53 -25.03
CA ALA A 880 27.15 -21.64 -24.11
C ALA A 880 25.70 -21.73 -23.61
N PHE A 881 24.99 -20.61 -23.49
CA PHE A 881 23.72 -20.53 -22.77
C PHE A 881 22.55 -19.98 -23.59
N GLU A 882 22.69 -19.71 -24.90
CA GLU A 882 21.60 -19.15 -25.73
C GLU A 882 20.32 -20.01 -25.69
N SER A 883 19.25 -19.45 -25.10
CA SER A 883 17.94 -20.10 -25.06
C SER A 883 17.23 -20.03 -26.42
N VAL A 884 16.32 -20.98 -26.67
CA VAL A 884 15.31 -20.84 -27.75
C VAL A 884 14.48 -19.56 -27.57
N CYS A 885 14.23 -19.17 -26.32
CA CYS A 885 13.49 -17.97 -25.94
C CYS A 885 14.19 -16.67 -26.34
N GLU A 886 15.50 -16.68 -26.64
CA GLU A 886 16.20 -15.48 -27.13
C GLU A 886 16.15 -15.36 -28.65
N ARG A 887 16.06 -16.50 -29.34
CA ARG A 887 16.21 -16.61 -30.80
C ARG A 887 14.92 -16.38 -31.54
N ARG A 888 13.78 -16.75 -30.94
CA ARG A 888 12.48 -16.73 -31.59
C ARG A 888 11.47 -16.01 -30.70
N ASN A 889 10.61 -15.22 -31.32
CA ASN A 889 9.42 -14.71 -30.64
C ASN A 889 8.38 -15.83 -30.63
N PRO A 890 7.84 -16.20 -29.46
CA PRO A 890 6.67 -17.05 -29.44
C PRO A 890 5.45 -16.26 -29.95
N THR A 891 4.46 -16.96 -30.48
CA THR A 891 3.20 -16.36 -30.96
C THR A 891 2.04 -17.06 -30.30
N LEU A 892 0.91 -16.37 -30.14
CA LEU A 892 -0.34 -17.01 -29.73
C LEU A 892 -0.68 -18.14 -30.71
N ASP A 893 -0.92 -19.34 -30.19
CA ASP A 893 -1.35 -20.47 -30.99
C ASP A 893 -2.84 -20.33 -31.41
N GLY A 894 -3.35 -21.27 -32.20
CA GLY A 894 -4.76 -21.27 -32.64
C GLY A 894 -5.69 -22.11 -31.78
N SER A 895 -5.28 -22.48 -30.56
CA SER A 895 -6.10 -23.25 -29.62
C SER A 895 -7.14 -22.36 -28.91
N ASP A 896 -8.03 -22.97 -28.14
CA ASP A 896 -9.01 -22.24 -27.32
C ASP A 896 -8.38 -21.56 -26.09
N HIS A 897 -7.11 -21.86 -25.80
CA HIS A 897 -6.33 -21.29 -24.70
C HIS A 897 -4.93 -20.91 -25.22
N PRO A 898 -4.83 -19.89 -26.09
CA PRO A 898 -3.58 -19.54 -26.73
C PRO A 898 -2.58 -18.93 -25.73
N ALA A 899 -1.34 -19.39 -25.80
CA ALA A 899 -0.23 -18.84 -25.02
C ALA A 899 1.02 -18.64 -25.89
N ALA A 900 1.61 -17.46 -25.85
CA ALA A 900 2.85 -17.14 -26.53
C ALA A 900 4.04 -17.67 -25.72
N CYS A 901 4.22 -19.00 -25.65
CA CYS A 901 5.30 -19.64 -24.92
C CYS A 901 5.85 -20.88 -25.61
N HIS A 902 7.18 -20.95 -25.77
CA HIS A 902 7.86 -22.11 -26.35
C HIS A 902 7.74 -23.42 -25.55
N LEU A 903 7.23 -23.37 -24.32
CA LEU A 903 6.90 -24.59 -23.55
C LEU A 903 5.70 -25.34 -24.12
N HIS A 904 4.86 -24.64 -24.89
CA HIS A 904 3.61 -25.15 -25.46
C HIS A 904 3.61 -25.10 -27.00
N ASP A 905 4.75 -24.82 -27.63
CA ASP A 905 4.93 -24.98 -29.07
C ASP A 905 4.95 -26.48 -29.42
N ASP A 906 4.08 -26.92 -30.33
CA ASP A 906 4.06 -28.30 -30.88
C ASP A 906 5.31 -28.67 -31.71
#